data_AF-A0A1Y4CL54-F1
#
_entry.id   AF-A0A1Y4CL54-F1
#
_cell.length_a   1.000
_cell.length_b   1.000
_cell.length_c   1.000
_cell.angle_alpha   90.00
_cell.angle_beta   90.00
_cell.angle_gamma   90.00
#
_symmetry.space_group_name_H-M   'P 1'
#
loop_
_entity.id
_entity.type
_entity.pdbx_description
1 polymer ?
#
loop_
_entity_poly.entity_id
_entity_poly.type
_entity_poly.pdbx_seq_one_letter_code
_entity_poly.pdbx_strand_id
1 'polypeptide(L)'
;MRPVFKIIVLSFVLASCCHCFPLFSQNDGGKADGDSLVRLLSASSAETIERGTEIRKVIGPAVFLHNDTYLKCDTAFWYVDREYIDAIGRVSIEQENTILTSDKMHYIIKRDLAQFRGDLVELKDKDGNLLRTTYLDYNTKDSVGIFRTGGSMKDKDGNIIESVSGEYDAKAELFNFRGSVNMFTDSVFIRTSWLDYHADIDKAEFGGLVYAWKDENMLTSREGWYDRPADLFFFTKNVHILTENQEGWCDTLYFSRLNSTGEMYGNVQITDEANAVSAVSGKLEFVNSPRTVTLTRQPAVIMEMNQDDVLDTLYFGADTLIYYSLRKCDVDSTILSLAEKRIEYMAVDAVQNLREKNKKEEQERKAAEAAKNNRGGGQRGGSSNGAASGAGNGGGSNGNAGNGSANQSRGLMPPPPLPDSTMAAAPTDSVAVRDSSIIRDSSVVHDSAAVDDSAAVRDSSAVGDLSALRDSSAVQDTIGVRDMSAVQDTTGVTDTVAVAPPDTSTVTFLRALRNVKAYKSDLQAVCDSLEYSSLDSLARMFIKPIIWNEVKNQFSSDSIYIMVSDGRLSKVSFQSNAFIHTQEDTVHYNQIKSLEMMAFFNNDSELSRFDALGGVSAVFYLREEEEISLVNQIESKMLSASLKDGSIQRIHYYESPKNDIYPISQITIERQRLKGFSWQEERRPVDRYVITDRELRPCQRAADEKVKQPEFRYTDEFFPGYIDGIRREIFVRDSLKAVAEARRKALEQMRLDSLERVRLDSLEAARLDSLATADSLKRASDSLAAARDSVKASEAVIDSLVASLDSIDIFEQKDEFMDKLETLTAEQRKAILDELQENFEKTKAEIRKKGNDKARRRELRYEKRELRRQIKAVRKAVRRYD
;
A
#
# COMPACT_ATOMS: atom_id res chain seq x y z
N MET A 1 43.52 3.33 9.68
CA MET A 1 44.66 4.26 9.92
C MET A 1 44.27 5.66 9.41
N ARG A 2 45.00 6.70 9.84
CA ARG A 2 44.96 8.13 9.42
C ARG A 2 46.43 8.61 9.37
N PRO A 3 46.78 9.81 8.82
CA PRO A 3 46.27 10.51 7.64
C PRO A 3 47.45 11.00 6.75
N VAL A 4 47.81 12.31 6.84
CA VAL A 4 48.91 13.08 6.18
C VAL A 4 48.63 13.34 4.66
N PHE A 5 48.70 14.56 4.10
CA PHE A 5 49.54 15.74 4.39
C PHE A 5 48.82 17.10 4.57
N LYS A 6 49.55 18.04 5.21
CA LYS A 6 49.30 19.47 5.44
C LYS A 6 50.68 20.17 5.55
N ILE A 7 50.80 21.48 5.26
CA ILE A 7 51.95 22.44 5.43
C ILE A 7 51.87 23.46 4.26
N ILE A 8 52.15 24.78 4.31
CA ILE A 8 52.98 25.69 5.16
C ILE A 8 52.11 26.71 5.95
N VAL A 9 52.72 27.41 6.93
CA VAL A 9 52.17 28.55 7.70
C VAL A 9 53.18 29.73 7.68
N LEU A 10 52.71 30.99 7.71
CA LEU A 10 53.46 32.12 8.27
C LEU A 10 52.52 33.20 8.86
N SER A 11 53.04 34.10 9.70
CA SER A 11 52.29 34.84 10.73
C SER A 11 52.76 36.30 10.93
N PHE A 12 52.22 36.96 11.97
CA PHE A 12 52.49 38.33 12.50
C PHE A 12 51.73 39.51 11.83
N VAL A 13 51.42 40.63 12.51
CA VAL A 13 50.85 40.95 13.87
C VAL A 13 50.80 42.50 14.00
N LEU A 14 49.96 43.05 14.90
CA LEU A 14 49.71 44.49 15.04
C LEU A 14 50.93 45.34 15.47
N ALA A 15 50.96 46.58 14.98
CA ALA A 15 51.60 47.75 15.61
C ALA A 15 50.74 49.01 15.35
N SER A 16 51.01 50.15 16.01
CA SER A 16 50.06 51.27 16.13
C SER A 16 50.65 52.66 15.82
N CYS A 17 49.75 53.66 15.74
CA CYS A 17 49.94 55.11 15.86
C CYS A 17 50.54 55.94 14.70
N CYS A 18 49.71 56.92 14.27
CA CYS A 18 50.02 58.35 14.10
C CYS A 18 50.77 58.91 12.86
N HIS A 19 50.14 59.96 12.27
CA HIS A 19 50.71 61.07 11.48
C HIS A 19 51.39 60.69 10.14
N CYS A 20 51.18 61.39 9.00
CA CYS A 20 50.73 62.76 8.76
C CYS A 20 50.02 62.93 7.39
N PHE A 21 49.43 64.12 7.14
CA PHE A 21 48.97 64.54 5.80
C PHE A 21 50.15 64.76 4.83
N PRO A 22 49.88 64.80 3.51
CA PRO A 22 49.74 66.12 2.88
C PRO A 22 48.38 66.34 2.18
N LEU A 23 47.98 67.59 2.07
CA LEU A 23 46.87 68.00 1.20
C LEU A 23 47.30 67.95 -0.28
N PHE A 24 46.35 67.66 -1.15
CA PHE A 24 46.18 68.45 -2.36
C PHE A 24 44.71 68.85 -2.50
N SER A 25 44.45 70.10 -2.87
CA SER A 25 43.10 70.65 -3.06
C SER A 25 43.08 71.51 -4.30
N GLN A 26 42.23 71.15 -5.27
CA GLN A 26 41.66 71.93 -6.36
C GLN A 26 40.88 70.96 -7.27
N ASN A 27 39.67 71.26 -7.74
CA ASN A 27 38.77 72.36 -7.38
C ASN A 27 37.31 71.93 -7.62
N ASP A 28 36.34 72.64 -7.04
CA ASP A 28 34.94 72.24 -7.08
C ASP A 28 34.32 72.19 -8.49
N GLY A 29 33.63 71.08 -8.75
CA GLY A 29 32.69 70.87 -9.87
C GLY A 29 31.35 70.38 -9.33
N GLY A 30 30.81 71.08 -8.34
CA GLY A 30 29.73 70.60 -7.48
C GLY A 30 28.44 70.26 -8.22
N LYS A 31 28.18 68.96 -8.41
CA LYS A 31 26.81 68.43 -8.38
C LYS A 31 26.39 68.37 -6.91
N ALA A 32 25.38 69.16 -6.55
CA ALA A 32 24.75 69.04 -5.24
C ALA A 32 24.08 67.66 -5.10
N ASP A 33 24.11 67.13 -3.87
CA ASP A 33 23.42 65.90 -3.50
C ASP A 33 21.91 66.10 -3.61
N GLY A 34 21.28 65.44 -4.59
CA GLY A 34 19.90 65.71 -5.03
C GLY A 34 18.88 64.63 -4.68
N ASP A 35 19.36 63.44 -4.28
CA ASP A 35 18.53 62.22 -4.19
C ASP A 35 18.03 61.96 -2.76
N SER A 36 18.80 62.32 -1.73
CA SER A 36 18.38 62.21 -0.30
C SER A 36 17.64 63.45 0.23
N LEU A 37 16.85 64.11 -0.61
CA LEU A 37 16.02 65.26 -0.23
C LEU A 37 14.54 64.87 -0.15
N VAL A 38 13.97 64.84 1.07
CA VAL A 38 12.53 64.61 1.27
C VAL A 38 11.72 65.77 0.68
N ARG A 39 10.72 65.45 -0.14
CA ARG A 39 9.85 66.42 -0.83
C ARG A 39 8.41 66.28 -0.33
N LEU A 40 7.81 67.37 0.14
CA LEU A 40 6.36 67.42 0.38
C LEU A 40 5.64 67.62 -0.97
N LEU A 41 4.86 66.65 -1.41
CA LEU A 41 4.12 66.69 -2.68
C LEU A 41 2.74 67.35 -2.54
N SER A 42 2.03 67.08 -1.44
CA SER A 42 0.71 67.65 -1.18
C SER A 42 0.39 67.69 0.32
N ALA A 43 -0.39 68.69 0.73
CA ALA A 43 -0.99 68.82 2.06
C ALA A 43 -2.22 69.76 1.99
N SER A 44 -3.09 69.73 3.00
CA SER A 44 -4.17 70.72 3.15
C SER A 44 -3.66 72.04 3.72
N SER A 45 -2.69 71.98 4.64
CA SER A 45 -1.90 73.14 5.08
C SER A 45 -0.52 72.73 5.58
N ALA A 46 0.41 73.68 5.60
CA ALA A 46 1.71 73.54 6.23
C ALA A 46 2.03 74.83 7.00
N GLU A 47 2.26 74.70 8.31
CA GLU A 47 2.53 75.81 9.24
C GLU A 47 3.95 75.63 9.82
N THR A 48 4.84 76.62 9.61
CA THR A 48 6.16 76.65 10.25
C THR A 48 6.05 77.25 11.65
N ILE A 49 6.51 76.54 12.67
CA ILE A 49 6.46 76.94 14.08
C ILE A 49 7.89 77.13 14.58
N GLU A 50 8.36 78.39 14.56
CA GLU A 50 9.68 78.75 15.08
C GLU A 50 9.66 78.85 16.62
N ARG A 51 10.14 77.80 17.29
CA ARG A 51 10.33 77.77 18.76
C ARG A 51 11.70 77.21 19.16
N GLY A 52 12.77 77.73 18.56
CA GLY A 52 14.15 77.29 18.79
C GLY A 52 14.53 75.99 18.07
N THR A 53 13.67 75.52 17.16
CA THR A 53 13.91 74.47 16.17
C THR A 53 12.88 74.73 15.05
N GLU A 54 13.23 74.57 13.77
CA GLU A 54 12.27 74.68 12.66
C GLU A 54 11.39 73.41 12.62
N ILE A 55 10.14 73.56 13.06
CA ILE A 55 9.14 72.49 13.02
C ILE A 55 8.05 72.89 12.02
N ARG A 56 7.90 72.12 10.94
CA ARG A 56 6.82 72.26 9.97
C ARG A 56 5.69 71.30 10.34
N LYS A 57 4.58 71.84 10.83
CA LYS A 57 3.34 71.10 11.09
C LYS A 57 2.54 71.02 9.80
N VAL A 58 2.40 69.82 9.25
CA VAL A 58 1.73 69.54 7.97
C VAL A 58 0.40 68.84 8.27
N ILE A 59 -0.71 69.40 7.79
CA ILE A 59 -2.06 68.84 7.97
C ILE A 59 -2.53 68.21 6.67
N GLY A 60 -3.02 66.97 6.76
CA GLY A 60 -3.23 66.09 5.63
C GLY A 60 -4.56 66.23 4.87
N PRO A 61 -4.80 65.40 3.84
CA PRO A 61 -3.96 64.26 3.43
C PRO A 61 -2.59 64.71 2.94
N ALA A 62 -1.56 64.38 3.71
CA ALA A 62 -0.18 64.81 3.50
C ALA A 62 0.56 63.69 2.78
N VAL A 63 1.35 64.04 1.77
CA VAL A 63 2.15 63.08 0.97
C VAL A 63 3.56 63.60 0.84
N PHE A 64 4.51 62.89 1.41
CA PHE A 64 5.95 63.10 1.24
C PHE A 64 6.52 62.05 0.27
N LEU A 65 7.65 62.38 -0.35
CA LEU A 65 8.41 61.51 -1.23
C LEU A 65 9.89 61.51 -0.81
N HIS A 66 10.47 60.32 -0.64
CA HIS A 66 11.89 60.09 -0.39
C HIS A 66 12.27 58.69 -0.88
N ASN A 67 13.43 58.49 -1.51
CA ASN A 67 13.86 57.18 -2.06
C ASN A 67 12.77 56.47 -2.88
N ASP A 68 12.10 57.22 -3.78
CA ASP A 68 10.91 56.82 -4.56
C ASP A 68 9.75 56.17 -3.78
N THR A 69 9.76 56.35 -2.45
CA THR A 69 8.74 55.89 -1.51
C THR A 69 7.78 57.02 -1.17
N TYR A 70 6.48 56.75 -1.26
CA TYR A 70 5.44 57.70 -0.86
C TYR A 70 5.07 57.49 0.62
N LEU A 71 5.27 58.51 1.45
CA LEU A 71 4.88 58.50 2.86
C LEU A 71 3.64 59.37 3.04
N LYS A 72 2.51 58.77 3.41
CA LYS A 72 1.19 59.41 3.49
C LYS A 72 0.67 59.43 4.93
N CYS A 73 -0.02 60.50 5.35
CA CYS A 73 -0.63 60.60 6.69
C CYS A 73 -1.68 61.73 6.81
N ASP A 74 -2.45 61.71 7.90
CA ASP A 74 -3.42 62.76 8.26
C ASP A 74 -2.76 63.99 8.92
N THR A 75 -1.64 63.83 9.62
CA THR A 75 -0.84 64.92 10.20
C THR A 75 0.61 64.50 10.33
N ALA A 76 1.55 65.42 10.05
CA ALA A 76 2.97 65.22 10.28
C ALA A 76 3.62 66.42 10.98
N PHE A 77 4.59 66.14 11.86
CA PHE A 77 5.53 67.13 12.38
C PHE A 77 6.90 66.84 11.77
N TRP A 78 7.30 67.66 10.80
CA TRP A 78 8.60 67.58 10.14
C TRP A 78 9.59 68.51 10.84
N TYR A 79 10.59 67.93 11.48
CA TYR A 79 11.66 68.65 12.17
C TYR A 79 12.83 68.81 11.20
N VAL A 80 13.01 70.01 10.65
CA VAL A 80 13.97 70.24 9.56
C VAL A 80 15.40 70.14 10.11
N ASP A 81 15.73 70.88 11.17
CA ASP A 81 17.06 70.87 11.80
C ASP A 81 17.52 69.51 12.34
N ARG A 82 16.56 68.60 12.60
CA ARG A 82 16.80 67.28 13.20
C ARG A 82 16.63 66.13 12.22
N GLU A 83 16.16 66.44 11.01
CA GLU A 83 16.01 65.53 9.88
C GLU A 83 15.19 64.25 10.23
N TYR A 84 14.01 64.46 10.82
CA TYR A 84 13.00 63.43 11.02
C TYR A 84 11.56 63.95 10.87
N ILE A 85 10.61 63.03 10.65
CA ILE A 85 9.18 63.30 10.51
C ILE A 85 8.38 62.38 11.45
N ASP A 86 7.61 62.96 12.36
CA ASP A 86 6.62 62.24 13.16
C ASP A 86 5.27 62.28 12.43
N ALA A 87 4.83 61.16 11.86
CA ALA A 87 3.56 61.03 11.15
C ALA A 87 2.49 60.33 12.01
N ILE A 88 1.27 60.86 11.98
CA ILE A 88 0.15 60.45 12.84
C ILE A 88 -1.15 60.41 12.04
N GLY A 89 -1.94 59.35 12.24
CA GLY A 89 -3.25 59.13 11.64
C GLY A 89 -3.17 58.62 10.20
N ARG A 90 -3.74 57.43 9.95
CA ARG A 90 -3.76 56.74 8.63
C ARG A 90 -2.41 56.82 7.92
N VAL A 91 -1.34 56.45 8.62
CA VAL A 91 0.00 56.47 8.04
C VAL A 91 0.14 55.30 7.07
N SER A 92 0.64 55.59 5.87
CA SER A 92 0.92 54.60 4.83
C SER A 92 2.29 54.87 4.20
N ILE A 93 3.12 53.85 4.05
CA ILE A 93 4.26 53.83 3.14
C ILE A 93 3.88 52.98 1.92
N GLU A 94 4.13 53.50 0.73
CA GLU A 94 3.93 52.80 -0.55
C GLU A 94 5.23 52.84 -1.36
N GLN A 95 5.82 51.65 -1.61
CA GLN A 95 7.02 51.45 -2.42
C GLN A 95 6.84 50.17 -3.26
N GLU A 96 7.02 50.25 -4.58
CA GLU A 96 6.93 49.11 -5.51
C GLU A 96 5.68 48.20 -5.42
N ASN A 97 4.52 48.73 -5.00
CA ASN A 97 3.28 48.01 -4.66
C ASN A 97 3.28 47.26 -3.30
N THR A 98 4.40 47.25 -2.57
CA THR A 98 4.41 46.94 -1.14
C THR A 98 3.81 48.13 -0.38
N ILE A 99 2.89 47.84 0.57
CA ILE A 99 2.15 48.84 1.33
C ILE A 99 2.30 48.55 2.83
N LEU A 100 2.78 49.51 3.61
CA LEU A 100 2.91 49.42 5.06
C LEU A 100 1.99 50.44 5.73
N THR A 101 1.05 50.02 6.57
CA THR A 101 0.07 50.90 7.25
C THR A 101 0.17 50.83 8.77
N SER A 102 -0.04 51.97 9.43
CA SER A 102 -0.21 52.07 10.90
C SER A 102 -0.82 53.42 11.31
N ASP A 103 -1.11 53.60 12.60
CA ASP A 103 -1.57 54.87 13.16
C ASP A 103 -0.43 55.89 13.37
N LYS A 104 0.82 55.42 13.54
CA LYS A 104 1.98 56.25 13.90
C LYS A 104 3.28 55.72 13.27
N MET A 105 4.10 56.65 12.78
CA MET A 105 5.44 56.37 12.26
C MET A 105 6.41 57.49 12.64
N HIS A 106 7.61 57.13 13.08
CA HIS A 106 8.74 58.03 13.22
C HIS A 106 9.72 57.76 12.08
N TYR A 107 9.89 58.71 11.15
CA TYR A 107 10.76 58.56 9.97
C TYR A 107 12.06 59.33 10.14
N ILE A 108 13.18 58.61 10.23
CA ILE A 108 14.54 59.17 10.41
C ILE A 108 15.21 59.30 9.05
N ILE A 109 15.30 60.52 8.52
CA ILE A 109 15.72 60.79 7.14
C ILE A 109 17.17 60.33 6.91
N LYS A 110 18.10 60.67 7.81
CA LYS A 110 19.54 60.27 7.74
C LYS A 110 19.81 58.76 7.79
N ARG A 111 18.78 57.94 8.00
CA ARG A 111 18.89 56.48 8.11
C ARG A 111 17.93 55.75 7.17
N ASP A 112 17.21 56.50 6.33
CA ASP A 112 16.17 55.98 5.42
C ASP A 112 15.07 55.16 6.16
N LEU A 113 14.91 55.38 7.48
CA LEU A 113 14.30 54.43 8.40
C LEU A 113 12.93 54.89 8.91
N ALA A 114 11.88 54.16 8.55
CA ALA A 114 10.54 54.27 9.10
C ALA A 114 10.35 53.33 10.30
N GLN A 115 10.13 53.88 11.49
CA GLN A 115 9.81 53.12 12.70
C GLN A 115 8.31 53.20 12.98
N PHE A 116 7.58 52.13 12.66
CA PHE A 116 6.14 52.02 12.93
C PHE A 116 5.90 51.57 14.37
N ARG A 117 5.08 52.34 15.11
CA ARG A 117 4.83 52.15 16.55
C ARG A 117 3.35 52.43 16.87
N GLY A 118 2.48 51.59 16.34
CA GLY A 118 1.04 51.60 16.58
C GLY A 118 0.56 50.38 17.38
N ASP A 119 -0.74 50.31 17.62
CA ASP A 119 -1.39 49.14 18.20
C ASP A 119 -1.55 48.03 17.15
N LEU A 120 -1.58 48.41 15.87
CA LEU A 120 -1.44 47.53 14.71
C LEU A 120 -0.49 48.16 13.67
N VAL A 121 0.34 47.32 13.06
CA VAL A 121 1.08 47.59 11.83
C VAL A 121 0.75 46.47 10.85
N GLU A 122 0.34 46.83 9.64
CA GLU A 122 0.16 45.87 8.55
C GLU A 122 1.21 46.11 7.46
N LEU A 123 1.89 45.06 7.00
CA LEU A 123 2.67 45.06 5.78
C LEU A 123 1.97 44.14 4.79
N LYS A 124 1.66 44.67 3.61
CA LYS A 124 1.12 43.91 2.49
C LYS A 124 2.12 43.96 1.34
N ASP A 125 2.46 42.79 0.80
CA ASP A 125 3.38 42.68 -0.33
C ASP A 125 2.68 42.75 -1.71
N LYS A 126 3.51 42.55 -2.74
CA LYS A 126 3.17 42.55 -4.17
C LYS A 126 2.19 41.41 -4.54
N ASP A 127 2.33 40.23 -3.94
CA ASP A 127 1.46 39.06 -4.12
C ASP A 127 0.12 39.14 -3.37
N GLY A 128 0.07 39.96 -2.32
CA GLY A 128 -1.09 40.12 -1.45
C GLY A 128 -1.03 39.33 -0.15
N ASN A 129 0.13 38.81 0.24
CA ASN A 129 0.38 38.30 1.58
C ASN A 129 0.34 39.48 2.57
N LEU A 130 -0.16 39.23 3.78
CA LEU A 130 -0.45 40.25 4.78
C LEU A 130 0.20 39.88 6.11
N LEU A 131 1.33 40.53 6.42
CA LEU A 131 2.01 40.47 7.70
C LEU A 131 1.40 41.49 8.67
N ARG A 132 1.10 41.07 9.90
CA ARG A 132 0.65 41.92 11.01
C ARG A 132 1.60 41.80 12.19
N THR A 133 1.90 42.93 12.82
CA THR A 133 2.74 43.05 14.03
C THR A 133 2.37 44.32 14.80
N THR A 134 2.97 44.53 15.98
CA THR A 134 2.91 45.78 16.72
C THR A 134 4.02 46.76 16.31
N TYR A 135 5.29 46.32 16.23
CA TYR A 135 6.44 47.18 15.90
C TYR A 135 7.22 46.63 14.70
N LEU A 136 7.36 47.48 13.68
CA LEU A 136 8.12 47.20 12.45
C LEU A 136 9.06 48.36 12.14
N ASP A 137 10.31 48.05 11.83
CA ASP A 137 11.32 49.01 11.35
C ASP A 137 11.61 48.73 9.86
N TYR A 138 11.27 49.69 8.99
CA TYR A 138 11.39 49.57 7.53
C TYR A 138 12.40 50.56 6.97
N ASN A 139 13.42 50.03 6.28
CA ASN A 139 14.41 50.82 5.57
C ASN A 139 13.93 51.06 4.13
N THR A 140 13.60 52.31 3.80
CA THR A 140 13.05 52.73 2.49
C THR A 140 14.06 52.76 1.34
N LYS A 141 15.37 52.63 1.64
CA LYS A 141 16.43 52.56 0.62
C LYS A 141 16.74 51.12 0.26
N ASP A 142 16.95 50.29 1.28
CA ASP A 142 17.22 48.86 1.11
C ASP A 142 15.92 48.06 0.85
N SER A 143 14.75 48.63 1.18
CA SER A 143 13.40 48.08 1.03
C SER A 143 13.14 46.84 1.90
N VAL A 144 13.76 46.83 3.08
CA VAL A 144 13.75 45.73 4.06
C VAL A 144 12.96 46.14 5.31
N GLY A 145 12.03 45.30 5.75
CA GLY A 145 11.24 45.46 6.98
C GLY A 145 11.56 44.42 8.04
N ILE A 146 11.78 44.85 9.29
CA ILE A 146 12.15 43.96 10.41
C ILE A 146 11.13 44.13 11.56
N PHE A 147 10.62 43.02 12.09
CA PHE A 147 9.78 42.99 13.30
C PHE A 147 10.41 42.13 14.40
N ARG A 148 10.19 42.49 15.68
CA ARG A 148 10.83 41.86 16.85
C ARG A 148 9.92 41.66 18.06
N THR A 149 8.63 41.95 17.94
CA THR A 149 7.63 41.89 19.03
C THR A 149 6.55 40.84 18.77
N GLY A 150 6.87 39.81 17.99
CA GLY A 150 5.88 38.89 17.42
C GLY A 150 5.29 39.40 16.11
N GLY A 151 4.85 38.47 15.26
CA GLY A 151 4.16 38.81 14.03
C GLY A 151 3.52 37.59 13.40
N SER A 152 2.39 37.80 12.71
CA SER A 152 1.66 36.77 11.97
C SER A 152 1.46 37.25 10.53
N MET A 153 1.95 36.48 9.57
CA MET A 153 1.64 36.60 8.15
C MET A 153 0.48 35.67 7.79
N LYS A 154 -0.41 36.15 6.91
CA LYS A 154 -1.37 35.31 6.18
C LYS A 154 -1.16 35.48 4.68
N ASP A 155 -1.11 34.38 3.94
CA ASP A 155 -0.92 34.42 2.49
C ASP A 155 -2.22 34.74 1.70
N LYS A 156 -2.10 34.79 0.38
CA LYS A 156 -3.19 35.02 -0.57
C LYS A 156 -4.29 33.94 -0.60
N ASP A 157 -4.04 32.73 -0.08
CA ASP A 157 -4.95 31.58 -0.12
C ASP A 157 -5.57 31.22 1.25
N GLY A 158 -4.96 31.67 2.36
CA GLY A 158 -5.42 31.46 3.75
C GLY A 158 -4.42 30.74 4.67
N ASN A 159 -3.22 30.43 4.18
CA ASN A 159 -2.15 29.84 4.98
C ASN A 159 -1.56 30.87 5.94
N ILE A 160 -1.05 30.42 7.09
CA ILE A 160 -0.56 31.27 8.20
C ILE A 160 0.90 30.93 8.49
N ILE A 161 1.73 31.95 8.73
CA ILE A 161 3.07 31.80 9.32
C ILE A 161 3.23 32.85 10.42
N GLU A 162 3.58 32.46 11.64
CA GLU A 162 3.88 33.38 12.74
C GLU A 162 5.22 33.07 13.41
N SER A 163 5.82 34.07 14.05
CA SER A 163 7.08 33.92 14.78
C SER A 163 7.31 35.07 15.77
N VAL A 164 8.29 34.90 16.67
CA VAL A 164 8.72 35.96 17.62
C VAL A 164 9.38 37.15 16.88
N SER A 165 10.09 36.89 15.78
CA SER A 165 10.82 37.91 15.03
C SER A 165 10.98 37.52 13.57
N GLY A 166 11.12 38.51 12.69
CA GLY A 166 11.39 38.23 11.29
C GLY A 166 11.73 39.45 10.47
N GLU A 167 12.05 39.18 9.21
CA GLU A 167 12.53 40.14 8.21
C GLU A 167 11.79 39.90 6.89
N TYR A 168 11.57 40.95 6.11
CA TYR A 168 11.00 40.89 4.77
C TYR A 168 11.80 41.78 3.83
N ASP A 169 12.36 41.18 2.78
CA ASP A 169 13.03 41.88 1.68
C ASP A 169 12.05 42.02 0.51
N ALA A 170 11.67 43.26 0.19
CA ALA A 170 10.72 43.55 -0.88
C ALA A 170 11.31 43.44 -2.31
N LYS A 171 12.63 43.28 -2.45
CA LYS A 171 13.34 43.09 -3.73
C LYS A 171 13.67 41.62 -3.99
N ALA A 172 13.93 40.84 -2.93
CA ALA A 172 14.09 39.38 -2.99
C ALA A 172 12.76 38.62 -2.83
N GLU A 173 11.67 39.31 -2.48
CA GLU A 173 10.32 38.77 -2.27
C GLU A 173 10.31 37.60 -1.24
N LEU A 174 11.14 37.77 -0.20
CA LEU A 174 11.52 36.77 0.79
C LEU A 174 11.13 37.23 2.21
N PHE A 175 10.45 36.36 2.95
CA PHE A 175 10.17 36.52 4.38
C PHE A 175 11.01 35.54 5.20
N ASN A 176 11.84 36.06 6.12
CA ASN A 176 12.68 35.26 7.02
C ASN A 176 12.08 35.26 8.44
N PHE A 177 11.44 34.16 8.84
CA PHE A 177 10.83 33.99 10.16
C PHE A 177 11.80 33.30 11.14
N ARG A 178 11.95 33.83 12.36
CA ARG A 178 12.97 33.39 13.33
C ARG A 178 12.43 33.36 14.77
N GLY A 179 12.69 32.25 15.44
CA GLY A 179 12.34 32.05 16.85
C GLY A 179 10.90 31.54 17.03
N SER A 180 10.78 30.25 17.36
CA SER A 180 9.50 29.53 17.58
C SER A 180 8.47 29.82 16.48
N VAL A 181 8.80 29.45 15.25
CA VAL A 181 7.93 29.68 14.10
C VAL A 181 6.83 28.62 14.05
N ASN A 182 5.58 29.05 13.92
CA ASN A 182 4.43 28.18 13.68
C ASN A 182 3.86 28.47 12.28
N MET A 183 3.59 27.44 11.50
CA MET A 183 2.96 27.55 10.17
C MET A 183 1.71 26.66 10.11
N PHE A 184 0.65 27.14 9.49
CA PHE A 184 -0.45 26.31 9.01
C PHE A 184 -0.52 26.46 7.48
N THR A 185 -0.39 25.35 6.75
CA THR A 185 -0.53 25.34 5.29
C THR A 185 -1.24 24.08 4.81
N ASP A 186 -2.27 24.26 3.98
CA ASP A 186 -2.99 23.19 3.28
C ASP A 186 -3.39 21.95 4.14
N SER A 187 -3.94 22.18 5.33
CA SER A 187 -4.27 21.17 6.37
C SER A 187 -3.08 20.52 7.10
N VAL A 188 -1.89 21.10 7.05
CA VAL A 188 -0.71 20.67 7.81
C VAL A 188 -0.30 21.79 8.78
N PHE A 189 -0.13 21.45 10.06
CA PHE A 189 0.46 22.34 11.05
C PHE A 189 1.95 22.01 11.19
N ILE A 190 2.83 23.01 11.12
CA ILE A 190 4.28 22.85 11.27
C ILE A 190 4.79 23.79 12.36
N ARG A 191 5.69 23.28 13.20
CA ARG A 191 6.41 24.03 14.23
C ARG A 191 7.90 23.86 13.99
N THR A 192 8.63 24.96 13.93
CA THR A 192 10.05 24.98 13.54
C THR A 192 10.83 26.09 14.28
N SER A 193 12.17 26.05 14.21
CA SER A 193 13.03 27.07 14.84
C SER A 193 13.24 28.29 13.94
N TRP A 194 13.30 28.06 12.63
CA TRP A 194 13.34 29.06 11.57
C TRP A 194 12.56 28.58 10.34
N LEU A 195 12.09 29.53 9.54
CA LEU A 195 11.45 29.30 8.25
C LEU A 195 11.79 30.47 7.31
N ASP A 196 12.09 30.17 6.06
CA ASP A 196 12.31 31.12 4.97
C ASP A 196 11.27 30.90 3.88
N TYR A 197 10.47 31.92 3.58
CA TYR A 197 9.34 31.86 2.66
C TYR A 197 9.55 32.77 1.45
N HIS A 198 9.70 32.15 0.28
CA HIS A 198 9.83 32.77 -1.02
C HIS A 198 8.44 32.96 -1.63
N ALA A 199 7.98 34.20 -1.75
CA ALA A 199 6.66 34.52 -2.28
C ALA A 199 6.57 34.33 -3.80
N ASP A 200 7.65 34.67 -4.51
CA ASP A 200 7.79 34.61 -5.98
C ASP A 200 7.57 33.20 -6.56
N ILE A 201 8.05 32.17 -5.85
CA ILE A 201 7.88 30.74 -6.18
C ILE A 201 6.93 29.99 -5.24
N ASP A 202 6.22 30.69 -4.34
CA ASP A 202 5.28 30.14 -3.36
C ASP A 202 5.87 28.99 -2.50
N LYS A 203 7.16 29.06 -2.14
CA LYS A 203 7.93 27.97 -1.49
C LYS A 203 8.39 28.33 -0.07
N ALA A 204 8.29 27.37 0.86
CA ALA A 204 8.82 27.51 2.23
C ALA A 204 9.98 26.52 2.50
N GLU A 205 11.09 26.98 3.07
CA GLU A 205 12.17 26.15 3.62
C GLU A 205 12.23 26.32 5.15
N PHE A 206 12.50 25.26 5.92
CA PHE A 206 12.41 25.30 7.39
C PHE A 206 13.35 24.32 8.09
N GLY A 207 13.76 24.64 9.33
CA GLY A 207 14.60 23.73 10.10
C GLY A 207 14.91 24.07 11.57
N GLY A 208 15.76 23.24 12.15
CA GLY A 208 16.20 23.22 13.55
C GLY A 208 15.69 21.98 14.28
N LEU A 209 14.55 22.11 14.95
CA LEU A 209 13.66 21.00 15.33
C LEU A 209 12.34 21.24 14.61
N VAL A 210 11.99 20.35 13.67
CA VAL A 210 10.76 20.41 12.89
C VAL A 210 9.79 19.39 13.44
N TYR A 211 8.58 19.83 13.73
CA TYR A 211 7.44 18.97 14.05
C TYR A 211 6.31 19.33 13.09
N ALA A 212 5.71 18.34 12.45
CA ALA A 212 4.57 18.50 11.55
C ALA A 212 3.42 17.62 12.03
N TRP A 213 2.20 18.12 11.96
CA TRP A 213 0.98 17.38 12.25
C TRP A 213 0.01 17.50 11.09
N LYS A 214 -0.64 16.38 10.78
CA LYS A 214 -1.75 16.34 9.85
C LYS A 214 -2.82 15.42 10.42
N ASP A 215 -3.98 16.02 10.69
CA ASP A 215 -5.10 15.37 11.35
C ASP A 215 -4.60 14.83 12.72
N GLU A 216 -4.57 13.51 12.97
CA GLU A 216 -3.95 12.94 14.19
C GLU A 216 -2.49 12.47 14.01
N ASN A 217 -2.04 12.30 12.76
CA ASN A 217 -0.69 11.81 12.45
C ASN A 217 0.38 12.91 12.66
N MET A 218 1.55 12.50 13.12
CA MET A 218 2.68 13.38 13.47
C MET A 218 3.96 12.97 12.73
N LEU A 219 4.82 13.94 12.44
CA LEU A 219 6.14 13.76 11.83
C LEU A 219 7.15 14.66 12.54
N THR A 220 8.38 14.17 12.74
CA THR A 220 9.51 14.99 13.22
C THR A 220 10.69 14.91 12.26
N SER A 221 11.45 15.99 12.13
CA SER A 221 12.72 16.02 11.38
C SER A 221 13.63 17.15 11.88
N ARG A 222 14.81 17.33 11.26
CA ARG A 222 15.64 18.52 11.50
C ARG A 222 15.43 19.62 10.48
N GLU A 223 15.21 19.27 9.23
CA GLU A 223 15.09 20.20 8.10
C GLU A 223 14.04 19.70 7.10
N GLY A 224 13.52 20.61 6.30
CA GLY A 224 12.60 20.31 5.21
C GLY A 224 12.25 21.54 4.36
N TRP A 225 11.44 21.31 3.34
CA TRP A 225 10.81 22.37 2.54
C TRP A 225 9.46 21.92 2.00
N TYR A 226 8.66 22.88 1.56
CA TYR A 226 7.38 22.69 0.90
C TYR A 226 7.29 23.54 -0.37
N ASP A 227 7.13 22.86 -1.50
CA ASP A 227 6.84 23.46 -2.82
C ASP A 227 5.33 23.36 -3.06
N ARG A 228 4.63 24.50 -2.95
CA ARG A 228 3.17 24.56 -3.12
C ARG A 228 2.74 24.37 -4.58
N PRO A 229 3.38 24.98 -5.59
CA PRO A 229 3.09 24.70 -7.00
C PRO A 229 3.19 23.21 -7.41
N ALA A 230 4.09 22.45 -6.77
CA ALA A 230 4.28 21.01 -6.96
C ALA A 230 3.46 20.11 -6.00
N ASP A 231 2.81 20.67 -4.97
CA ASP A 231 2.15 19.93 -3.89
C ASP A 231 3.13 18.94 -3.19
N LEU A 232 4.40 19.33 -3.04
CA LEU A 232 5.50 18.44 -2.64
C LEU A 232 6.18 18.90 -1.36
N PHE A 233 6.07 18.08 -0.30
CA PHE A 233 6.86 18.18 0.92
C PHE A 233 8.15 17.37 0.81
N PHE A 234 9.21 17.88 1.44
CA PHE A 234 10.48 17.22 1.66
C PHE A 234 10.88 17.37 3.14
N PHE A 235 11.33 16.27 3.75
CA PHE A 235 11.88 16.26 5.10
C PHE A 235 13.17 15.44 5.10
N THR A 236 14.17 15.84 5.90
CA THR A 236 15.46 15.14 5.95
C THR A 236 16.11 15.25 7.34
N LYS A 237 17.16 14.45 7.55
CA LYS A 237 17.97 14.30 8.77
C LYS A 237 17.12 13.81 9.95
N ASN A 238 17.09 12.48 10.11
CA ASN A 238 16.29 11.75 11.10
C ASN A 238 14.79 12.11 11.00
N VAL A 239 14.14 11.68 9.93
CA VAL A 239 12.68 11.77 9.80
C VAL A 239 12.06 10.65 10.64
N HIS A 240 11.16 11.01 11.57
CA HIS A 240 10.27 10.09 12.27
C HIS A 240 8.82 10.39 11.89
N ILE A 241 7.98 9.38 11.80
CA ILE A 241 6.56 9.44 11.43
C ILE A 241 5.81 8.58 12.46
N LEU A 242 4.77 9.14 13.07
CA LEU A 242 3.93 8.49 14.06
C LEU A 242 2.48 8.53 13.58
N THR A 243 1.84 7.36 13.55
CA THR A 243 0.40 7.20 13.30
C THR A 243 -0.27 6.53 14.50
N GLU A 244 -1.60 6.37 14.44
CA GLU A 244 -2.36 5.63 15.46
C GLU A 244 -1.72 4.27 15.77
N ASN A 245 -1.32 3.50 14.75
CA ASN A 245 -0.90 2.10 14.89
C ASN A 245 0.54 1.79 14.43
N GLN A 246 1.25 2.74 13.80
CA GLN A 246 2.64 2.53 13.35
C GLN A 246 3.61 3.63 13.77
N GLU A 247 4.89 3.26 13.76
CA GLU A 247 6.02 4.19 13.68
C GLU A 247 6.82 3.98 12.39
N GLY A 248 7.41 5.04 11.86
CA GLY A 248 8.20 5.01 10.63
C GLY A 248 9.40 5.95 10.67
N TRP A 249 10.58 5.46 10.29
CA TRP A 249 11.83 6.22 10.29
C TRP A 249 12.48 6.21 8.91
N CYS A 250 13.12 7.30 8.52
CA CYS A 250 14.05 7.33 7.39
C CYS A 250 15.04 8.49 7.49
N ASP A 251 16.05 8.52 6.63
CA ASP A 251 17.01 9.64 6.60
C ASP A 251 16.45 10.83 5.79
N THR A 252 15.57 10.55 4.82
CA THR A 252 14.90 11.52 3.94
C THR A 252 13.55 10.98 3.47
N LEU A 253 12.52 11.84 3.49
CA LEU A 253 11.17 11.62 2.97
C LEU A 253 10.82 12.67 1.91
N TYR A 254 10.29 12.22 0.77
CA TYR A 254 9.50 13.05 -0.15
C TYR A 254 8.02 12.65 -0.03
N PHE A 255 7.10 13.62 0.00
CA PHE A 255 5.67 13.36 0.09
C PHE A 255 4.88 14.29 -0.84
N SER A 256 4.24 13.72 -1.87
CA SER A 256 3.42 14.46 -2.84
C SER A 256 1.94 14.35 -2.49
N ARG A 257 1.34 15.49 -2.10
CA ARG A 257 -0.08 15.60 -1.75
C ARG A 257 -1.01 15.42 -2.94
N LEU A 258 -0.56 15.78 -4.15
CA LEU A 258 -1.36 15.70 -5.38
C LEU A 258 -1.62 14.26 -5.85
N ASN A 259 -0.70 13.34 -5.56
CA ASN A 259 -0.80 11.93 -5.98
C ASN A 259 -1.00 10.98 -4.77
N SER A 260 -1.01 11.51 -3.54
CA SER A 260 -0.89 10.74 -2.28
C SER A 260 0.22 9.68 -2.34
N THR A 261 1.44 10.10 -2.74
CA THR A 261 2.63 9.24 -2.85
C THR A 261 3.73 9.67 -1.89
N GLY A 262 4.43 8.70 -1.32
CA GLY A 262 5.58 8.90 -0.44
C GLY A 262 6.81 8.13 -0.92
N GLU A 263 8.00 8.72 -0.80
CA GLU A 263 9.27 8.04 -1.03
C GLU A 263 10.21 8.25 0.16
N MET A 264 10.56 7.16 0.84
CA MET A 264 11.48 7.14 1.98
C MET A 264 12.83 6.56 1.56
N TYR A 265 13.92 7.17 2.01
CA TYR A 265 15.28 6.84 1.61
C TYR A 265 16.22 6.61 2.80
N GLY A 266 17.20 5.72 2.61
CA GLY A 266 18.31 5.51 3.54
C GLY A 266 18.02 4.42 4.57
N ASN A 267 18.12 4.74 5.86
CA ASN A 267 17.80 3.83 6.95
C ASN A 267 16.29 3.73 7.20
N VAL A 268 15.53 3.25 6.19
CA VAL A 268 14.08 3.09 6.30
C VAL A 268 13.73 1.93 7.24
N GLN A 269 12.79 2.20 8.16
CA GLN A 269 12.09 1.24 9.00
C GLN A 269 10.62 1.68 9.09
N ILE A 270 9.67 0.75 9.05
CA ILE A 270 8.29 0.92 9.52
C ILE A 270 8.01 -0.21 10.51
N THR A 271 7.32 0.08 11.61
CA THR A 271 6.97 -0.86 12.68
C THR A 271 5.49 -0.75 13.02
N ASP A 272 4.77 -1.89 12.99
CA ASP A 272 3.39 -2.06 13.45
C ASP A 272 3.41 -2.74 14.82
N GLU A 273 3.02 -1.98 15.84
CA GLU A 273 3.08 -2.40 17.24
C GLU A 273 1.92 -3.31 17.63
N ALA A 274 0.77 -3.24 16.92
CA ALA A 274 -0.39 -4.09 17.18
C ALA A 274 -0.16 -5.53 16.70
N ASN A 275 0.63 -5.69 15.64
CA ASN A 275 0.95 -6.99 15.05
C ASN A 275 2.37 -7.50 15.28
N ALA A 276 3.26 -6.69 15.88
CA ALA A 276 4.65 -7.02 16.17
C ALA A 276 5.49 -7.35 14.91
N VAL A 277 5.31 -6.55 13.85
CA VAL A 277 6.03 -6.67 12.58
C VAL A 277 6.75 -5.37 12.25
N SER A 278 7.95 -5.48 11.70
CA SER A 278 8.73 -4.36 11.19
C SER A 278 9.28 -4.64 9.80
N ALA A 279 9.17 -3.67 8.89
CA ALA A 279 9.76 -3.69 7.56
C ALA A 279 10.95 -2.72 7.49
N VAL A 280 12.11 -3.18 7.00
CA VAL A 280 13.33 -2.37 6.86
C VAL A 280 13.83 -2.39 5.42
N SER A 281 14.32 -1.26 4.89
CA SER A 281 14.80 -1.18 3.49
C SER A 281 15.70 0.04 3.22
N GLY A 282 16.48 0.00 2.13
CA GLY A 282 17.27 1.14 1.66
C GLY A 282 16.49 2.17 0.83
N LYS A 283 15.31 1.79 0.33
CA LYS A 283 14.26 2.66 -0.21
C LYS A 283 12.88 2.02 -0.02
N LEU A 284 11.89 2.82 0.33
CA LEU A 284 10.47 2.48 0.32
C LEU A 284 9.71 3.47 -0.59
N GLU A 285 8.87 2.96 -1.47
CA GLU A 285 7.92 3.73 -2.28
C GLU A 285 6.50 3.39 -1.83
N PHE A 286 5.65 4.41 -1.65
CA PHE A 286 4.25 4.30 -1.25
C PHE A 286 3.36 5.04 -2.26
N VAL A 287 2.26 4.40 -2.66
CA VAL A 287 1.18 4.97 -3.48
C VAL A 287 -0.14 4.63 -2.81
N ASN A 288 -1.05 5.60 -2.61
CA ASN A 288 -2.32 5.32 -1.89
C ASN A 288 -3.39 4.62 -2.73
N SER A 289 -3.44 4.84 -4.04
CA SER A 289 -4.51 4.31 -4.90
C SER A 289 -4.00 3.87 -6.28
N PRO A 290 -4.08 2.56 -6.63
CA PRO A 290 -4.32 1.44 -5.72
C PRO A 290 -3.21 1.34 -4.67
N ARG A 291 -3.51 0.94 -3.42
CA ARG A 291 -2.48 1.02 -2.38
C ARG A 291 -1.36 0.02 -2.66
N THR A 292 -0.15 0.56 -2.82
CA THR A 292 1.05 -0.19 -3.21
C THR A 292 2.23 0.29 -2.38
N VAL A 293 2.97 -0.64 -1.80
CA VAL A 293 4.27 -0.39 -1.16
C VAL A 293 5.34 -1.28 -1.75
N THR A 294 6.43 -0.66 -2.18
CA THR A 294 7.58 -1.32 -2.80
C THR A 294 8.84 -1.06 -1.97
N LEU A 295 9.39 -2.12 -1.38
CA LEU A 295 10.62 -2.12 -0.60
C LEU A 295 11.78 -2.60 -1.47
N THR A 296 12.87 -1.83 -1.54
CA THR A 296 14.07 -2.17 -2.32
C THR A 296 15.36 -1.83 -1.58
N ARG A 297 16.50 -2.25 -2.13
CA ARG A 297 17.85 -2.10 -1.57
C ARG A 297 17.97 -2.79 -0.20
N GLN A 298 18.15 -4.11 -0.23
CA GLN A 298 18.12 -5.00 0.94
C GLN A 298 16.82 -4.85 1.78
N PRO A 299 15.65 -5.07 1.18
CA PRO A 299 14.38 -5.09 1.91
C PRO A 299 14.27 -6.37 2.75
N ALA A 300 13.86 -6.22 4.01
CA ALA A 300 13.51 -7.33 4.88
C ALA A 300 12.26 -6.99 5.72
N VAL A 301 11.51 -8.03 6.09
CA VAL A 301 10.42 -8.01 7.05
C VAL A 301 10.84 -8.87 8.24
N ILE A 302 10.56 -8.39 9.44
CA ILE A 302 10.94 -8.97 10.72
C ILE A 302 9.66 -9.09 11.54
N MET A 303 9.34 -10.29 12.03
CA MET A 303 8.19 -10.53 12.91
C MET A 303 8.63 -11.20 14.21
N GLU A 304 8.27 -10.56 15.32
CA GLU A 304 8.40 -11.12 16.66
C GLU A 304 7.22 -12.05 16.95
N MET A 305 7.51 -13.34 17.16
CA MET A 305 6.53 -14.37 17.49
C MET A 305 6.70 -14.80 18.94
N ASN A 306 5.63 -14.75 19.74
CA ASN A 306 5.62 -15.36 21.08
C ASN A 306 4.93 -16.73 20.99
N GLN A 307 5.68 -17.80 21.27
CA GLN A 307 5.18 -19.16 21.33
C GLN A 307 5.72 -19.83 22.60
N ASP A 308 4.82 -20.30 23.47
CA ASP A 308 5.16 -21.03 24.70
C ASP A 308 6.18 -20.28 25.63
N ASP A 309 5.95 -18.97 25.82
CA ASP A 309 6.85 -18.01 26.50
C ASP A 309 8.26 -17.87 25.92
N VAL A 310 8.52 -18.41 24.72
CA VAL A 310 9.72 -18.19 23.92
C VAL A 310 9.43 -17.17 22.81
N LEU A 311 10.23 -16.10 22.77
CA LEU A 311 10.25 -15.12 21.69
C LEU A 311 11.12 -15.64 20.53
N ASP A 312 10.54 -15.86 19.34
CA ASP A 312 11.26 -16.26 18.14
C ASP A 312 11.23 -15.20 17.03
N THR A 313 12.36 -15.10 16.34
CA THR A 313 12.74 -14.19 15.26
C THR A 313 12.39 -14.62 13.84
N LEU A 314 11.21 -14.37 13.24
CA LEU A 314 11.07 -14.58 11.79
C LEU A 314 11.66 -13.40 11.02
N TYR A 315 12.68 -13.67 10.21
CA TYR A 315 13.26 -12.75 9.24
C TYR A 315 12.93 -13.24 7.82
N PHE A 316 12.48 -12.34 6.94
CA PHE A 316 12.12 -12.61 5.55
C PHE A 316 12.69 -11.52 4.64
N GLY A 317 13.25 -11.85 3.48
CA GLY A 317 13.83 -10.86 2.57
C GLY A 317 13.99 -11.34 1.13
N ALA A 318 14.25 -10.40 0.22
CA ALA A 318 14.38 -10.61 -1.23
C ALA A 318 15.20 -9.45 -1.86
N ASP A 319 15.38 -9.44 -3.19
CA ASP A 319 15.88 -8.22 -3.86
C ASP A 319 14.84 -7.08 -3.84
N THR A 320 13.56 -7.43 -3.94
CA THR A 320 12.42 -6.51 -3.96
C THR A 320 11.21 -7.18 -3.30
N LEU A 321 10.57 -6.49 -2.36
CA LEU A 321 9.27 -6.87 -1.80
C LEU A 321 8.22 -5.86 -2.28
N ILE A 322 7.12 -6.34 -2.84
CA ILE A 322 5.97 -5.53 -3.25
C ILE A 322 4.76 -6.05 -2.50
N TYR A 323 4.12 -5.18 -1.74
CA TYR A 323 2.81 -5.41 -1.15
C TYR A 323 1.80 -4.48 -1.85
N TYR A 324 0.61 -4.96 -2.18
CA TYR A 324 -0.47 -4.11 -2.69
C TYR A 324 -1.87 -4.66 -2.36
N SER A 325 -2.85 -3.76 -2.28
CA SER A 325 -4.26 -4.10 -2.10
C SER A 325 -5.17 -3.44 -3.13
N LEU A 326 -6.27 -4.14 -3.43
CA LEU A 326 -7.31 -3.76 -4.39
C LEU A 326 -8.68 -4.08 -3.78
N ARG A 327 -9.74 -3.34 -4.13
CA ARG A 327 -11.10 -3.84 -3.91
C ARG A 327 -11.35 -5.00 -4.85
N LYS A 328 -12.05 -6.05 -4.41
CA LYS A 328 -12.36 -7.24 -5.22
C LYS A 328 -13.09 -6.92 -6.53
N CYS A 329 -13.87 -5.85 -6.58
CA CYS A 329 -14.50 -5.32 -7.79
C CYS A 329 -13.58 -4.55 -8.75
N ASP A 330 -12.41 -4.09 -8.29
CA ASP A 330 -11.35 -3.50 -9.12
C ASP A 330 -10.30 -4.58 -9.54
N VAL A 331 -10.46 -5.85 -9.12
CA VAL A 331 -9.63 -7.00 -9.56
C VAL A 331 -10.18 -7.58 -10.86
N ASP A 332 -9.30 -7.89 -11.83
CA ASP A 332 -9.70 -8.52 -13.08
C ASP A 332 -10.35 -9.90 -12.87
N SER A 333 -11.51 -10.08 -13.49
CA SER A 333 -12.20 -11.33 -13.78
C SER A 333 -11.29 -12.53 -14.11
N THR A 334 -10.20 -12.34 -14.87
CA THR A 334 -9.29 -13.45 -15.19
C THR A 334 -8.58 -13.95 -13.94
N ILE A 335 -8.09 -13.05 -13.08
CA ILE A 335 -7.40 -13.35 -11.82
C ILE A 335 -8.35 -14.04 -10.85
N LEU A 336 -9.61 -13.56 -10.74
CA LEU A 336 -10.66 -14.19 -9.94
C LEU A 336 -10.93 -15.63 -10.40
N SER A 337 -11.21 -15.84 -11.70
CA SER A 337 -11.49 -17.17 -12.24
C SER A 337 -10.29 -18.14 -12.15
N LEU A 338 -9.06 -17.62 -12.09
CA LEU A 338 -7.85 -18.40 -11.86
C LEU A 338 -7.65 -18.70 -10.37
N ALA A 339 -8.09 -17.85 -9.45
CA ALA A 339 -8.09 -18.11 -8.01
C ALA A 339 -9.10 -19.20 -7.65
N GLU A 340 -10.34 -19.11 -8.15
CA GLU A 340 -11.39 -20.12 -7.98
C GLU A 340 -10.91 -21.52 -8.43
N LYS A 341 -10.31 -21.63 -9.62
CA LYS A 341 -9.74 -22.89 -10.13
C LYS A 341 -8.56 -23.41 -9.30
N ARG A 342 -7.78 -22.53 -8.67
CA ARG A 342 -6.72 -22.96 -7.73
C ARG A 342 -7.31 -23.51 -6.45
N ILE A 343 -8.33 -22.86 -5.87
CA ILE A 343 -9.05 -23.35 -4.68
C ILE A 343 -9.66 -24.73 -4.98
N GLU A 344 -10.38 -24.87 -6.10
CA GLU A 344 -10.98 -26.15 -6.54
C GLU A 344 -9.92 -27.26 -6.65
N TYR A 345 -8.81 -27.00 -7.34
CA TYR A 345 -7.71 -27.96 -7.48
C TYR A 345 -7.04 -28.31 -6.13
N MET A 346 -6.79 -27.33 -5.26
CA MET A 346 -6.19 -27.57 -3.94
C MET A 346 -7.12 -28.31 -2.98
N ALA A 347 -8.44 -28.17 -3.13
CA ALA A 347 -9.43 -28.91 -2.34
C ALA A 347 -9.48 -30.42 -2.66
N VAL A 348 -8.93 -30.86 -3.80
CA VAL A 348 -8.91 -32.30 -4.15
C VAL A 348 -7.95 -33.07 -3.24
N ASP A 349 -8.50 -34.06 -2.53
CA ASP A 349 -7.75 -35.09 -1.81
C ASP A 349 -7.85 -36.44 -2.56
N ALA A 350 -6.89 -36.68 -3.46
CA ALA A 350 -6.85 -37.89 -4.27
C ALA A 350 -6.71 -39.20 -3.44
N VAL A 351 -6.08 -39.13 -2.26
CA VAL A 351 -5.85 -40.28 -1.39
C VAL A 351 -7.09 -40.62 -0.59
N GLN A 352 -7.82 -39.62 -0.08
CA GLN A 352 -9.11 -39.82 0.58
C GLN A 352 -10.16 -40.34 -0.41
N ASN A 353 -10.23 -39.76 -1.62
CA ASN A 353 -11.09 -40.26 -2.69
C ASN A 353 -10.80 -41.74 -3.02
N LEU A 354 -9.52 -42.15 -3.06
CA LEU A 354 -9.13 -43.55 -3.23
C LEU A 354 -9.53 -44.42 -2.04
N ARG A 355 -9.33 -43.95 -0.81
CA ARG A 355 -9.74 -44.66 0.43
C ARG A 355 -11.24 -44.89 0.49
N GLU A 356 -12.05 -43.92 0.09
CA GLU A 356 -13.52 -44.01 0.09
C GLU A 356 -14.02 -44.94 -1.01
N LYS A 357 -13.45 -44.86 -2.22
CA LYS A 357 -13.69 -45.84 -3.28
C LYS A 357 -13.38 -47.27 -2.81
N ASN A 358 -12.20 -47.49 -2.22
CA ASN A 358 -11.78 -48.81 -1.75
C ASN A 358 -12.69 -49.35 -0.63
N LYS A 359 -13.10 -48.50 0.33
CA LYS A 359 -14.10 -48.85 1.36
C LYS A 359 -15.44 -49.26 0.74
N LYS A 360 -15.91 -48.53 -0.27
CA LYS A 360 -17.17 -48.82 -0.98
C LYS A 360 -17.10 -50.15 -1.71
N GLU A 361 -16.04 -50.40 -2.48
CA GLU A 361 -15.83 -51.70 -3.14
C GLU A 361 -15.73 -52.86 -2.13
N GLU A 362 -15.10 -52.66 -0.97
CA GLU A 362 -15.03 -53.69 0.08
C GLU A 362 -16.40 -53.96 0.73
N GLN A 363 -17.20 -52.90 0.97
CA GLN A 363 -18.57 -53.02 1.46
C GLN A 363 -19.47 -53.73 0.45
N GLU A 364 -19.39 -53.39 -0.84
CA GLU A 364 -20.15 -54.04 -1.92
C GLU A 364 -19.77 -55.52 -2.06
N ARG A 365 -18.48 -55.87 -1.94
CA ARG A 365 -18.02 -57.27 -1.91
C ARG A 365 -18.58 -58.03 -0.70
N LYS A 366 -18.50 -57.47 0.51
CA LYS A 366 -19.05 -58.07 1.74
C LYS A 366 -20.57 -58.21 1.69
N ALA A 367 -21.28 -57.23 1.12
CA ALA A 367 -22.73 -57.29 0.90
C ALA A 367 -23.10 -58.38 -0.12
N ALA A 368 -22.36 -58.51 -1.23
CA ALA A 368 -22.56 -59.56 -2.22
C ALA A 368 -22.27 -60.98 -1.68
N GLU A 369 -21.30 -61.11 -0.75
CA GLU A 369 -20.98 -62.36 -0.08
C GLU A 369 -22.04 -62.73 0.97
N ALA A 370 -22.49 -61.77 1.80
CA ALA A 370 -23.62 -61.96 2.72
C ALA A 370 -24.92 -62.32 1.97
N ALA A 371 -25.18 -61.69 0.82
CA ALA A 371 -26.33 -61.98 -0.04
C ALA A 371 -26.28 -63.37 -0.69
N LYS A 372 -25.09 -63.96 -0.87
CA LYS A 372 -24.94 -65.38 -1.27
C LYS A 372 -25.27 -66.30 -0.11
N ASN A 373 -24.73 -66.04 1.08
CA ASN A 373 -24.98 -66.87 2.26
C ASN A 373 -26.46 -66.90 2.67
N ASN A 374 -27.18 -65.77 2.58
CA ASN A 374 -28.61 -65.70 2.87
C ASN A 374 -29.54 -66.41 1.86
N ARG A 375 -29.01 -66.95 0.74
CA ARG A 375 -29.79 -67.75 -0.23
C ARG A 375 -29.70 -69.27 0.01
N GLY A 376 -29.01 -69.72 1.07
CA GLY A 376 -28.73 -71.14 1.34
C GLY A 376 -29.66 -71.88 2.30
N GLY A 377 -30.69 -71.25 2.89
CA GLY A 377 -31.48 -71.84 3.99
C GLY A 377 -32.99 -71.91 3.73
N GLY A 378 -33.51 -73.08 3.33
CA GLY A 378 -34.96 -73.25 3.15
C GLY A 378 -35.47 -74.69 2.97
N GLN A 379 -35.97 -75.28 4.06
CA GLN A 379 -36.76 -76.54 4.14
C GLN A 379 -36.00 -77.84 3.76
N ARG A 380 -36.20 -78.99 4.44
CA ARG A 380 -37.39 -79.53 5.13
C ARG A 380 -37.09 -80.37 6.38
N GLY A 381 -37.95 -80.23 7.40
CA GLY A 381 -38.67 -81.37 8.02
C GLY A 381 -38.06 -82.20 9.15
N GLY A 382 -38.76 -82.25 10.30
CA GLY A 382 -39.19 -83.55 10.86
C GLY A 382 -38.62 -84.07 12.20
N SER A 383 -39.08 -83.51 13.32
CA SER A 383 -39.40 -84.21 14.60
C SER A 383 -38.34 -84.93 15.47
N SER A 384 -38.41 -84.60 16.77
CA SER A 384 -38.24 -85.46 17.98
C SER A 384 -36.89 -86.09 18.38
N ASN A 385 -36.45 -85.66 19.57
CA ASN A 385 -35.79 -86.42 20.67
C ASN A 385 -34.42 -87.10 20.45
N GLY A 386 -33.48 -86.81 21.38
CA GLY A 386 -32.26 -87.60 21.59
C GLY A 386 -31.18 -86.82 22.35
N ALA A 387 -30.83 -87.24 23.57
CA ALA A 387 -29.91 -86.50 24.43
C ALA A 387 -28.44 -86.92 24.27
N ALA A 388 -27.56 -85.91 24.31
CA ALA A 388 -26.24 -85.87 24.97
C ALA A 388 -25.14 -86.92 24.69
N SER A 389 -23.90 -86.39 24.57
CA SER A 389 -22.59 -87.08 24.65
C SER A 389 -22.23 -88.08 23.53
N GLY A 390 -20.95 -88.27 23.19
CA GLY A 390 -19.75 -87.52 23.59
C GLY A 390 -18.44 -88.25 23.26
N ALA A 391 -17.36 -87.48 23.04
CA ALA A 391 -16.00 -87.92 22.71
C ALA A 391 -15.81 -88.67 21.36
N GLY A 392 -14.59 -88.60 20.81
CA GLY A 392 -14.21 -89.20 19.52
C GLY A 392 -13.08 -88.43 18.82
N ASN A 393 -11.83 -88.66 19.22
CA ASN A 393 -10.65 -87.95 18.71
C ASN A 393 -9.93 -88.73 17.60
N GLY A 394 -9.16 -88.04 16.74
CA GLY A 394 -8.17 -88.64 15.83
C GLY A 394 -8.53 -88.54 14.34
N GLY A 395 -7.81 -87.70 13.59
CA GLY A 395 -7.92 -87.60 12.12
C GLY A 395 -6.90 -88.45 11.35
N GLY A 396 -6.96 -88.45 10.01
CA GLY A 396 -5.89 -89.06 9.19
C GLY A 396 -6.20 -89.39 7.72
N SER A 397 -6.09 -88.39 6.83
CA SER A 397 -5.56 -88.41 5.45
C SER A 397 -6.02 -89.41 4.36
N ASN A 398 -5.97 -88.94 3.09
CA ASN A 398 -6.18 -89.65 1.81
C ASN A 398 -7.62 -90.23 1.61
N GLY A 399 -8.22 -90.35 0.42
CA GLY A 399 -7.73 -90.52 -0.97
C GLY A 399 -8.45 -91.79 -1.55
N ASN A 400 -8.68 -92.02 -2.84
CA ASN A 400 -8.41 -91.34 -4.11
C ASN A 400 -9.31 -91.99 -5.22
N ALA A 401 -9.67 -91.26 -6.28
CA ALA A 401 -10.28 -91.73 -7.55
C ALA A 401 -11.67 -92.46 -7.49
N GLY A 402 -12.47 -92.53 -8.57
CA GLY A 402 -12.39 -91.85 -9.87
C GLY A 402 -13.33 -92.46 -10.95
N ASN A 403 -13.50 -91.74 -12.08
CA ASN A 403 -14.25 -92.11 -13.31
C ASN A 403 -15.78 -92.33 -13.22
N GLY A 404 -16.57 -91.98 -14.25
CA GLY A 404 -16.21 -91.17 -15.43
C GLY A 404 -17.26 -91.11 -16.57
N SER A 405 -17.23 -89.98 -17.31
CA SER A 405 -17.70 -89.74 -18.71
C SER A 405 -19.16 -89.99 -19.13
N ALA A 406 -19.82 -88.92 -19.63
CA ALA A 406 -20.49 -88.92 -20.95
C ALA A 406 -20.91 -87.50 -21.46
N ASN A 407 -20.24 -87.02 -22.51
CA ASN A 407 -20.79 -86.30 -23.70
C ASN A 407 -21.73 -85.05 -23.56
N GLN A 408 -21.22 -83.83 -23.85
CA GLN A 408 -21.63 -82.96 -25.01
C GLN A 408 -21.14 -81.49 -24.93
N SER A 409 -20.32 -81.06 -25.92
CA SER A 409 -20.05 -79.64 -26.32
C SER A 409 -19.31 -78.72 -25.30
N ARG A 410 -18.66 -77.58 -25.64
CA ARG A 410 -18.30 -76.94 -26.93
C ARG A 410 -17.12 -75.93 -26.73
N GLY A 411 -16.09 -75.96 -27.60
CA GLY A 411 -15.25 -74.80 -27.99
C GLY A 411 -14.26 -74.13 -27.00
N LEU A 412 -13.04 -73.83 -27.47
CA LEU A 412 -12.02 -72.97 -26.84
C LEU A 412 -11.33 -72.10 -27.92
N MET A 413 -11.00 -70.82 -27.64
CA MET A 413 -9.92 -70.01 -28.26
C MET A 413 -9.76 -68.63 -27.52
N PRO A 414 -8.74 -67.77 -27.82
CA PRO A 414 -8.02 -66.95 -26.82
C PRO A 414 -8.31 -65.40 -26.88
N PRO A 415 -7.60 -64.52 -26.11
CA PRO A 415 -7.98 -63.11 -25.91
C PRO A 415 -7.21 -62.07 -26.77
N PRO A 416 -7.77 -60.86 -26.94
CA PRO A 416 -7.02 -59.58 -26.90
C PRO A 416 -7.90 -58.38 -26.38
N PRO A 417 -7.51 -57.08 -26.47
CA PRO A 417 -6.19 -56.41 -26.46
C PRO A 417 -6.08 -55.25 -25.42
N LEU A 418 -4.95 -54.53 -25.44
CA LEU A 418 -4.75 -53.17 -24.88
C LEU A 418 -5.23 -52.06 -25.85
N PRO A 419 -5.42 -50.80 -25.41
CA PRO A 419 -5.37 -49.64 -26.30
C PRO A 419 -3.90 -49.28 -26.63
N ASP A 420 -3.65 -48.94 -27.90
CA ASP A 420 -2.29 -48.83 -28.46
C ASP A 420 -1.87 -47.37 -28.76
N SER A 421 -0.63 -47.16 -29.21
CA SER A 421 -0.14 -45.87 -29.71
C SER A 421 0.69 -46.03 -30.99
N THR A 422 0.73 -45.00 -31.84
CA THR A 422 1.39 -44.98 -33.19
C THR A 422 0.67 -45.90 -34.20
N MET A 423 0.89 -45.90 -35.53
CA MET A 423 2.02 -45.55 -36.43
C MET A 423 1.54 -44.58 -37.55
N ALA A 424 2.30 -44.13 -38.57
CA ALA A 424 3.62 -44.49 -39.14
C ALA A 424 4.20 -43.23 -39.87
N ALA A 425 5.34 -43.18 -40.56
CA ALA A 425 6.41 -44.15 -40.90
C ALA A 425 7.73 -43.37 -41.16
N ALA A 426 8.83 -44.08 -41.44
CA ALA A 426 10.04 -43.49 -42.04
C ALA A 426 10.46 -44.28 -43.30
N PRO A 427 11.13 -43.63 -44.26
CA PRO A 427 12.29 -44.28 -44.87
C PRO A 427 13.50 -43.35 -45.10
N THR A 428 14.69 -43.92 -44.91
CA THR A 428 15.96 -43.66 -45.65
C THR A 428 16.50 -42.23 -45.82
N ASP A 429 17.58 -41.96 -45.04
CA ASP A 429 18.95 -41.66 -45.53
C ASP A 429 19.58 -40.27 -45.25
N SER A 430 20.89 -40.32 -45.02
CA SER A 430 21.92 -39.26 -45.09
C SER A 430 21.95 -38.06 -44.10
N VAL A 431 22.95 -38.11 -43.22
CA VAL A 431 23.97 -37.04 -42.95
C VAL A 431 23.57 -35.72 -42.25
N ALA A 432 24.16 -35.53 -41.05
CA ALA A 432 24.43 -34.25 -40.35
C ALA A 432 23.17 -33.46 -39.86
N VAL A 433 23.22 -32.45 -38.99
CA VAL A 433 24.24 -31.43 -38.64
C VAL A 433 24.31 -31.18 -37.11
N ARG A 434 25.33 -30.46 -36.64
CA ARG A 434 25.56 -30.07 -35.22
C ARG A 434 24.93 -28.69 -34.88
N ASP A 435 25.24 -28.20 -33.67
CA ASP A 435 25.38 -26.79 -33.32
C ASP A 435 24.11 -25.91 -33.27
N SER A 436 23.54 -25.87 -32.05
CA SER A 436 23.36 -24.66 -31.21
C SER A 436 23.16 -23.25 -31.82
N SER A 437 22.31 -22.47 -31.12
CA SER A 437 22.55 -21.09 -30.64
C SER A 437 21.73 -19.91 -31.23
N ILE A 438 21.04 -19.20 -30.31
CA ILE A 438 20.96 -17.73 -30.08
C ILE A 438 20.38 -16.80 -31.20
N ILE A 439 20.02 -15.55 -30.79
CA ILE A 439 19.66 -14.32 -31.54
C ILE A 439 18.11 -14.16 -31.72
N ARG A 440 17.41 -13.24 -31.05
CA ARG A 440 17.42 -11.75 -30.94
C ARG A 440 16.80 -10.99 -32.14
N ASP A 441 15.83 -10.14 -31.80
CA ASP A 441 15.57 -8.74 -32.23
C ASP A 441 15.69 -8.29 -33.71
N SER A 442 14.75 -7.41 -34.08
CA SER A 442 14.86 -6.31 -35.09
C SER A 442 14.12 -6.46 -36.44
N SER A 443 12.91 -5.86 -36.49
CA SER A 443 12.36 -4.97 -37.55
C SER A 443 13.02 -4.84 -38.94
N VAL A 444 12.18 -4.68 -39.99
CA VAL A 444 12.09 -3.47 -40.86
C VAL A 444 10.89 -3.54 -41.84
N VAL A 445 10.49 -2.38 -42.39
CA VAL A 445 9.27 -2.07 -43.17
C VAL A 445 9.31 -2.37 -44.68
N HIS A 446 8.13 -2.46 -45.31
CA HIS A 446 7.65 -1.73 -46.53
C HIS A 446 6.37 -2.39 -47.11
N ASP A 447 5.54 -1.80 -47.98
CA ASP A 447 4.97 -0.43 -48.10
C ASP A 447 3.89 -0.40 -49.22
N SER A 448 3.14 0.70 -49.36
CA SER A 448 2.15 1.02 -50.44
C SER A 448 0.85 0.18 -50.49
N ALA A 449 -0.38 0.67 -50.68
CA ALA A 449 -0.98 1.81 -51.43
C ALA A 449 -1.30 1.50 -52.93
N ALA A 450 -2.44 1.86 -53.54
CA ALA A 450 -3.72 2.45 -53.04
C ALA A 450 -4.87 2.41 -54.10
N VAL A 451 -6.05 2.93 -53.70
CA VAL A 451 -7.19 3.57 -54.45
C VAL A 451 -8.15 2.81 -55.41
N ASP A 452 -9.41 3.30 -55.36
CA ASP A 452 -10.46 3.43 -56.41
C ASP A 452 -11.22 2.19 -56.98
N ASP A 453 -12.52 2.25 -57.31
CA ASP A 453 -13.61 3.24 -57.04
C ASP A 453 -15.01 2.63 -57.35
N SER A 454 -16.07 3.38 -57.02
CA SER A 454 -17.40 3.44 -57.69
C SER A 454 -18.53 2.46 -57.33
N ALA A 455 -19.66 3.08 -57.00
CA ALA A 455 -20.91 2.56 -56.46
C ALA A 455 -21.87 1.84 -57.44
N ALA A 456 -22.83 1.10 -56.87
CA ALA A 456 -24.15 0.84 -57.48
C ALA A 456 -25.24 0.66 -56.39
N VAL A 457 -26.50 1.00 -56.70
CA VAL A 457 -27.66 1.01 -55.78
C VAL A 457 -28.89 0.42 -56.48
N ARG A 458 -29.82 -0.18 -55.69
CA ARG A 458 -31.27 -0.51 -55.91
C ARG A 458 -31.59 -1.96 -55.47
N ASP A 459 -32.78 -2.32 -54.98
CA ASP A 459 -34.06 -1.63 -54.69
C ASP A 459 -34.82 -2.50 -53.63
N SER A 460 -35.89 -2.12 -52.91
CA SER A 460 -36.70 -0.87 -52.87
C SER A 460 -37.41 -0.67 -51.50
N SER A 461 -38.51 0.10 -51.48
CA SER A 461 -39.39 0.47 -50.34
C SER A 461 -40.70 -0.38 -50.31
N ALA A 462 -41.80 -0.11 -49.57
CA ALA A 462 -42.28 0.95 -48.65
C ALA A 462 -43.17 0.28 -47.54
N VAL A 463 -43.92 0.89 -46.60
CA VAL A 463 -44.52 2.23 -46.29
C VAL A 463 -44.44 2.39 -44.73
N GLY A 464 -44.78 3.45 -43.95
CA GLY A 464 -45.69 4.61 -44.02
C GLY A 464 -47.15 4.25 -43.62
N ASP A 465 -47.90 4.98 -42.80
CA ASP A 465 -47.74 6.30 -42.15
C ASP A 465 -48.58 6.36 -40.84
N LEU A 466 -48.39 7.29 -39.89
CA LEU A 466 -49.05 8.63 -39.88
C LEU A 466 -48.50 9.54 -38.76
N SER A 467 -48.78 10.84 -38.83
CA SER A 467 -48.09 11.89 -38.07
C SER A 467 -49.00 12.94 -37.40
N ALA A 468 -48.44 13.55 -36.34
CA ALA A 468 -48.67 14.91 -35.81
C ALA A 468 -50.06 15.33 -35.25
N LEU A 469 -50.02 15.94 -34.05
CA LEU A 469 -50.61 17.22 -33.58
C LEU A 469 -50.06 17.43 -32.14
N ARG A 470 -49.54 18.61 -31.74
CA ARG A 470 -50.24 19.77 -31.11
C ARG A 470 -51.28 19.40 -30.02
N ASP A 471 -51.39 20.13 -28.90
CA ASP A 471 -50.93 21.51 -28.63
C ASP A 471 -50.47 21.76 -27.17
N SER A 472 -50.21 23.03 -26.85
CA SER A 472 -49.48 23.55 -25.68
C SER A 472 -50.30 23.69 -24.39
N SER A 473 -49.66 23.58 -23.22
CA SER A 473 -49.85 24.50 -22.07
C SER A 473 -48.94 24.17 -20.88
N ALA A 474 -48.77 25.14 -19.97
CA ALA A 474 -48.08 25.01 -18.69
C ALA A 474 -48.97 25.58 -17.57
N VAL A 475 -48.70 25.24 -16.30
CA VAL A 475 -48.79 26.11 -15.11
C VAL A 475 -48.33 25.34 -13.85
N GLN A 476 -48.08 26.07 -12.76
CA GLN A 476 -47.32 25.71 -11.57
C GLN A 476 -48.12 25.00 -10.44
N ASP A 477 -47.37 24.69 -9.37
CA ASP A 477 -47.67 25.01 -7.96
C ASP A 477 -48.02 23.89 -6.93
N THR A 478 -47.05 23.69 -6.04
CA THR A 478 -47.16 23.53 -4.56
C THR A 478 -47.73 22.26 -3.90
N ILE A 479 -46.88 21.70 -3.01
CA ILE A 479 -47.17 21.24 -1.63
C ILE A 479 -48.15 20.06 -1.43
N GLY A 480 -47.65 18.97 -0.83
CA GLY A 480 -48.50 17.85 -0.41
C GLY A 480 -47.78 16.74 0.37
N VAL A 481 -47.23 17.03 1.56
CA VAL A 481 -46.74 15.96 2.47
C VAL A 481 -47.91 15.27 3.15
N ARG A 482 -48.08 13.97 2.92
CA ARG A 482 -48.48 12.98 3.95
C ARG A 482 -48.24 11.54 3.49
N ASP A 483 -48.16 10.68 4.50
CA ASP A 483 -47.66 9.31 4.44
C ASP A 483 -48.77 8.30 4.83
N MET A 484 -48.47 7.01 4.70
CA MET A 484 -49.19 5.82 5.16
C MET A 484 -50.27 5.21 4.25
N SER A 485 -49.84 4.09 3.64
CA SER A 485 -50.43 2.74 3.75
C SER A 485 -51.65 2.31 2.91
N ALA A 486 -51.35 1.46 1.91
CA ALA A 486 -52.02 0.18 1.55
C ALA A 486 -53.50 0.22 1.08
N VAL A 487 -54.03 -0.70 0.26
CA VAL A 487 -53.60 -1.97 -0.40
C VAL A 487 -54.13 -1.83 -1.87
N GLN A 488 -53.64 -2.45 -2.95
CA GLN A 488 -53.46 -3.89 -3.23
C GLN A 488 -52.79 -4.12 -4.61
N ASP A 489 -52.38 -5.36 -4.89
CA ASP A 489 -51.61 -5.78 -6.06
C ASP A 489 -52.23 -5.48 -7.44
N THR A 490 -51.36 -5.14 -8.39
CA THR A 490 -51.38 -5.77 -9.73
C THR A 490 -49.94 -6.06 -10.18
N THR A 491 -49.71 -7.28 -10.64
CA THR A 491 -48.37 -7.79 -10.99
C THR A 491 -47.86 -7.23 -12.32
N GLY A 492 -46.67 -6.63 -12.34
CA GLY A 492 -46.11 -6.05 -13.57
C GLY A 492 -44.68 -5.51 -13.49
N VAL A 493 -43.87 -5.98 -12.54
CA VAL A 493 -42.44 -5.62 -12.49
C VAL A 493 -41.66 -6.60 -13.37
N THR A 494 -41.04 -6.07 -14.42
CA THR A 494 -40.06 -6.78 -15.25
C THR A 494 -38.88 -7.27 -14.39
N ASP A 495 -38.34 -8.44 -14.70
CA ASP A 495 -37.20 -9.04 -14.00
C ASP A 495 -35.90 -8.26 -14.26
N THR A 496 -35.78 -7.09 -13.65
CA THR A 496 -34.53 -6.33 -13.56
C THR A 496 -33.61 -7.08 -12.62
N VAL A 497 -32.79 -7.96 -13.20
CA VAL A 497 -31.69 -8.66 -12.51
C VAL A 497 -30.99 -7.66 -11.59
N ALA A 498 -31.19 -7.82 -10.28
CA ALA A 498 -30.58 -6.98 -9.29
C ALA A 498 -29.09 -7.27 -9.29
N VAL A 499 -28.32 -6.50 -10.07
CA VAL A 499 -26.87 -6.55 -10.08
C VAL A 499 -26.42 -6.31 -8.64
N ALA A 500 -25.98 -7.38 -7.98
CA ALA A 500 -25.55 -7.32 -6.59
C ALA A 500 -24.49 -6.22 -6.48
N PRO A 501 -24.61 -5.29 -5.51
CA PRO A 501 -23.70 -4.15 -5.42
C PRO A 501 -22.25 -4.67 -5.40
N PRO A 502 -21.36 -4.07 -6.20
CA PRO A 502 -20.04 -4.64 -6.49
C PRO A 502 -19.30 -4.99 -5.20
N ASP A 503 -18.60 -6.12 -5.20
CA ASP A 503 -17.92 -6.62 -4.01
C ASP A 503 -16.71 -5.73 -3.69
N THR A 504 -16.88 -4.85 -2.69
CA THR A 504 -15.86 -3.87 -2.29
C THR A 504 -14.84 -4.41 -1.29
N SER A 505 -14.91 -5.70 -0.92
CA SER A 505 -13.98 -6.31 0.03
C SER A 505 -12.53 -6.14 -0.40
N THR A 506 -11.64 -5.90 0.56
CA THR A 506 -10.21 -5.65 0.28
C THR A 506 -9.48 -6.96 0.03
N VAL A 507 -8.82 -7.06 -1.11
CA VAL A 507 -7.98 -8.17 -1.55
C VAL A 507 -6.52 -7.75 -1.46
N THR A 508 -5.67 -8.62 -0.93
CA THR A 508 -4.30 -8.31 -0.54
C THR A 508 -3.34 -9.26 -1.26
N PHE A 509 -2.21 -8.71 -1.71
CA PHE A 509 -1.22 -9.42 -2.50
C PHE A 509 0.19 -9.07 -2.00
N LEU A 510 1.04 -10.09 -1.90
CA LEU A 510 2.46 -9.92 -1.61
C LEU A 510 3.28 -10.62 -2.71
N ARG A 511 4.32 -9.96 -3.20
CA ARG A 511 5.29 -10.52 -4.15
C ARG A 511 6.69 -10.24 -3.67
N ALA A 512 7.45 -11.29 -3.41
CA ALA A 512 8.87 -11.23 -3.13
C ALA A 512 9.62 -11.72 -4.37
N LEU A 513 10.43 -10.83 -4.97
CA LEU A 513 11.00 -11.03 -6.31
C LEU A 513 12.50 -11.21 -6.24
N ARG A 514 12.98 -12.38 -6.71
CA ARG A 514 14.37 -12.88 -6.69
C ARG A 514 14.99 -13.01 -5.29
N ASN A 515 15.86 -14.01 -5.16
CA ASN A 515 16.75 -14.16 -3.99
C ASN A 515 15.97 -14.19 -2.66
N VAL A 516 14.78 -14.81 -2.67
CA VAL A 516 13.90 -14.89 -1.50
C VAL A 516 14.50 -15.81 -0.45
N LYS A 517 14.56 -15.33 0.79
CA LYS A 517 15.06 -16.07 1.96
C LYS A 517 14.14 -15.87 3.16
N ALA A 518 13.99 -16.92 3.98
CA ALA A 518 13.36 -16.88 5.30
C ALA A 518 14.26 -17.56 6.35
N TYR A 519 14.28 -17.02 7.56
CA TYR A 519 15.00 -17.57 8.71
C TYR A 519 14.16 -17.39 9.98
N LYS A 520 13.92 -18.49 10.68
CA LYS A 520 13.42 -18.63 12.05
C LYS A 520 14.32 -19.68 12.75
N SER A 521 14.26 -19.80 14.08
CA SER A 521 15.16 -20.71 14.82
C SER A 521 15.07 -22.19 14.38
N ASP A 522 13.87 -22.65 14.05
CA ASP A 522 13.52 -24.01 13.61
C ASP A 522 13.45 -24.15 12.08
N LEU A 523 12.83 -23.17 11.42
CA LEU A 523 12.45 -23.16 10.01
C LEU A 523 13.30 -22.19 9.19
N GLN A 524 13.90 -22.64 8.09
CA GLN A 524 14.55 -21.76 7.11
C GLN A 524 14.09 -22.09 5.70
N ALA A 525 14.09 -21.12 4.78
CA ALA A 525 13.68 -21.37 3.40
C ALA A 525 14.40 -20.46 2.39
N VAL A 526 14.54 -20.94 1.16
CA VAL A 526 14.96 -20.13 0.00
C VAL A 526 14.16 -20.50 -1.26
N CYS A 527 13.93 -19.53 -2.13
CA CYS A 527 13.46 -19.74 -3.51
C CYS A 527 13.94 -18.61 -4.41
N ASP A 528 13.63 -18.64 -5.71
CA ASP A 528 13.83 -17.41 -6.50
C ASP A 528 12.81 -16.36 -6.08
N SER A 529 11.52 -16.65 -6.27
CA SER A 529 10.43 -15.70 -6.03
C SER A 529 9.27 -16.36 -5.30
N LEU A 530 8.47 -15.56 -4.59
CA LEU A 530 7.30 -15.98 -3.81
C LEU A 530 6.14 -15.01 -4.08
N GLU A 531 4.94 -15.53 -4.31
CA GLU A 531 3.70 -14.74 -4.38
C GLU A 531 2.66 -15.25 -3.39
N TYR A 532 1.94 -14.35 -2.71
CA TYR A 532 0.73 -14.62 -1.94
C TYR A 532 -0.45 -13.79 -2.49
N SER A 533 -1.66 -14.31 -2.31
CA SER A 533 -2.93 -13.73 -2.72
C SER A 533 -4.02 -14.13 -1.73
N SER A 534 -4.74 -13.17 -1.16
CA SER A 534 -5.87 -13.45 -0.25
C SER A 534 -7.17 -13.87 -0.96
N LEU A 535 -7.19 -13.89 -2.31
CA LEU A 535 -8.32 -14.46 -3.07
C LEU A 535 -8.46 -15.98 -2.83
N ASP A 536 -7.32 -16.64 -2.62
CA ASP A 536 -7.16 -18.09 -2.55
C ASP A 536 -6.29 -18.54 -1.35
N SER A 537 -5.91 -17.59 -0.48
CA SER A 537 -5.06 -17.77 0.71
C SER A 537 -3.80 -18.62 0.45
N LEU A 538 -3.22 -18.43 -0.74
CA LEU A 538 -2.22 -19.35 -1.32
C LEU A 538 -0.87 -18.66 -1.51
N ALA A 539 0.08 -18.95 -0.62
CA ALA A 539 1.48 -18.61 -0.82
C ALA A 539 2.12 -19.63 -1.78
N ARG A 540 2.83 -19.14 -2.80
CA ARG A 540 3.38 -19.92 -3.91
C ARG A 540 4.86 -19.59 -4.07
N MET A 541 5.72 -20.59 -3.90
CA MET A 541 7.17 -20.48 -4.02
C MET A 541 7.65 -21.08 -5.34
N PHE A 542 8.43 -20.31 -6.10
CA PHE A 542 8.81 -20.64 -7.47
C PHE A 542 10.31 -20.89 -7.66
N ILE A 543 10.63 -21.70 -8.67
CA ILE A 543 11.97 -22.03 -9.16
C ILE A 543 12.84 -22.66 -8.07
N LYS A 544 12.68 -23.99 -7.90
CA LYS A 544 13.47 -24.82 -6.96
C LYS A 544 13.49 -24.28 -5.53
N PRO A 545 12.31 -24.01 -4.93
CA PRO A 545 12.22 -23.72 -3.51
C PRO A 545 12.78 -24.86 -2.67
N ILE A 546 13.44 -24.50 -1.57
CA ILE A 546 13.94 -25.44 -0.56
C ILE A 546 13.55 -24.91 0.82
N ILE A 547 13.05 -25.79 1.67
CA ILE A 547 12.70 -25.52 3.07
C ILE A 547 13.52 -26.47 3.93
N TRP A 548 14.12 -25.96 5.00
CA TRP A 548 14.79 -26.75 6.04
C TRP A 548 14.02 -26.65 7.35
N ASN A 549 13.99 -27.75 8.12
CA ASN A 549 13.39 -27.79 9.46
C ASN A 549 14.31 -28.56 10.42
N GLU A 550 14.53 -28.02 11.62
CA GLU A 550 15.43 -28.53 12.67
C GLU A 550 16.88 -28.77 12.18
N VAL A 551 17.30 -28.08 11.11
CA VAL A 551 18.53 -28.32 10.31
C VAL A 551 18.58 -29.69 9.61
N LYS A 552 18.12 -30.77 10.25
CA LYS A 552 18.20 -32.17 9.77
C LYS A 552 17.29 -32.49 8.59
N ASN A 553 16.19 -31.76 8.40
CA ASN A 553 15.23 -32.04 7.34
C ASN A 553 15.37 -31.01 6.22
N GLN A 554 15.35 -31.47 4.95
CA GLN A 554 15.30 -30.63 3.76
C GLN A 554 14.19 -31.12 2.82
N PHE A 555 13.24 -30.24 2.53
CA PHE A 555 12.14 -30.44 1.59
C PHE A 555 12.41 -29.63 0.32
N SER A 556 12.26 -30.22 -0.86
CA SER A 556 12.49 -29.55 -2.14
C SER A 556 11.60 -30.09 -3.27
N SER A 557 11.22 -29.22 -4.19
CA SER A 557 10.46 -29.53 -5.41
C SER A 557 10.67 -28.42 -6.45
N ASP A 558 10.10 -28.54 -7.65
CA ASP A 558 10.21 -27.46 -8.66
C ASP A 558 9.35 -26.23 -8.29
N SER A 559 8.24 -26.43 -7.57
CA SER A 559 7.44 -25.38 -6.90
C SER A 559 6.80 -25.90 -5.61
N ILE A 560 6.48 -25.01 -4.67
CA ILE A 560 5.76 -25.33 -3.41
C ILE A 560 4.56 -24.39 -3.28
N TYR A 561 3.41 -24.94 -2.92
CA TYR A 561 2.20 -24.19 -2.62
C TYR A 561 1.80 -24.42 -1.16
N ILE A 562 1.52 -23.33 -0.45
CA ILE A 562 1.21 -23.28 0.99
C ILE A 562 -0.16 -22.62 1.12
N MET A 563 -1.14 -23.39 1.57
CA MET A 563 -2.51 -22.94 1.80
C MET A 563 -2.70 -22.58 3.27
N VAL A 564 -3.05 -21.32 3.51
CA VAL A 564 -3.44 -20.78 4.81
C VAL A 564 -4.96 -20.82 4.91
N SER A 565 -5.51 -21.06 6.11
CA SER A 565 -6.94 -21.01 6.37
C SER A 565 -7.16 -20.55 7.81
N ASP A 566 -7.92 -19.48 8.02
CA ASP A 566 -8.22 -18.89 9.33
C ASP A 566 -6.96 -18.71 10.22
N GLY A 567 -5.92 -18.05 9.68
CA GLY A 567 -4.63 -17.84 10.36
C GLY A 567 -3.67 -19.03 10.37
N ARG A 568 -4.16 -20.24 10.08
CA ARG A 568 -3.47 -21.50 10.35
C ARG A 568 -2.92 -22.13 9.08
N LEU A 569 -1.82 -22.87 9.22
CA LEU A 569 -1.30 -23.70 8.15
C LEU A 569 -2.27 -24.87 7.94
N SER A 570 -2.78 -25.05 6.72
CA SER A 570 -3.81 -26.05 6.41
C SER A 570 -3.26 -27.19 5.53
N LYS A 571 -2.63 -26.82 4.41
CA LYS A 571 -2.05 -27.78 3.45
C LYS A 571 -0.79 -27.21 2.82
N VAL A 572 0.26 -28.02 2.72
CA VAL A 572 1.45 -27.74 1.89
C VAL A 572 1.53 -28.78 0.78
N SER A 573 1.69 -28.34 -0.47
CA SER A 573 1.85 -29.20 -1.63
C SER A 573 3.19 -28.95 -2.32
N PHE A 574 3.98 -30.01 -2.44
CA PHE A 574 5.26 -30.02 -3.15
C PHE A 574 4.99 -30.51 -4.58
N GLN A 575 5.22 -29.64 -5.56
CA GLN A 575 4.76 -29.81 -6.94
C GLN A 575 5.94 -30.04 -7.88
N SER A 576 5.90 -31.18 -8.58
CA SER A 576 6.94 -31.74 -9.46
C SER A 576 8.29 -32.03 -8.78
N ASN A 577 8.80 -33.24 -9.02
CA ASN A 577 10.06 -33.76 -8.49
C ASN A 577 10.21 -33.61 -6.96
N ALA A 578 9.12 -33.77 -6.23
CA ALA A 578 9.09 -33.64 -4.77
C ALA A 578 10.08 -34.61 -4.09
N PHE A 579 10.88 -34.05 -3.18
CA PHE A 579 11.98 -34.72 -2.49
C PHE A 579 12.00 -34.29 -1.02
N ILE A 580 12.15 -35.27 -0.13
CA ILE A 580 12.45 -35.08 1.29
C ILE A 580 13.76 -35.78 1.58
N HIS A 581 14.64 -35.09 2.30
CA HIS A 581 15.88 -35.62 2.83
C HIS A 581 15.88 -35.38 4.34
N THR A 582 16.10 -36.43 5.15
CA THR A 582 16.31 -36.31 6.59
C THR A 582 17.67 -36.90 6.93
N GLN A 583 18.56 -36.08 7.47
CA GLN A 583 19.92 -36.46 7.81
C GLN A 583 19.95 -37.33 9.08
N GLU A 584 20.50 -38.53 8.97
CA GLU A 584 20.66 -39.48 10.09
C GLU A 584 22.09 -39.46 10.67
N ASP A 585 23.10 -39.26 9.82
CA ASP A 585 24.48 -38.94 10.20
C ASP A 585 25.19 -38.10 9.10
N THR A 586 26.52 -38.09 9.06
CA THR A 586 27.30 -37.33 8.07
C THR A 586 27.26 -37.89 6.64
N VAL A 587 26.81 -39.13 6.44
CA VAL A 587 26.86 -39.87 5.17
C VAL A 587 25.49 -40.42 4.76
N HIS A 588 24.68 -40.83 5.74
CA HIS A 588 23.38 -41.49 5.57
C HIS A 588 22.20 -40.51 5.75
N TYR A 589 21.28 -40.57 4.80
CA TYR A 589 20.11 -39.68 4.71
C TYR A 589 18.88 -40.51 4.37
N ASN A 590 17.86 -40.50 5.23
CA ASN A 590 16.54 -40.98 4.84
C ASN A 590 16.04 -40.11 3.67
N GLN A 591 15.44 -40.74 2.67
CA GLN A 591 15.03 -40.09 1.43
C GLN A 591 13.63 -40.54 1.06
N ILE A 592 12.77 -39.60 0.68
CA ILE A 592 11.51 -39.87 -0.01
C ILE A 592 11.50 -39.05 -1.29
N LYS A 593 11.21 -39.68 -2.42
CA LYS A 593 10.99 -39.02 -3.70
C LYS A 593 9.64 -39.42 -4.28
N SER A 594 8.93 -38.46 -4.85
CA SER A 594 7.75 -38.71 -5.67
C SER A 594 7.56 -37.63 -6.74
N LEU A 595 6.47 -37.71 -7.52
CA LEU A 595 6.10 -36.63 -8.45
C LEU A 595 5.53 -35.43 -7.68
N GLU A 596 4.60 -35.70 -6.77
CA GLU A 596 3.96 -34.73 -5.88
C GLU A 596 3.97 -35.24 -4.43
N MET A 597 3.93 -34.31 -3.47
CA MET A 597 3.65 -34.62 -2.06
C MET A 597 2.66 -33.62 -1.48
N MET A 598 1.91 -34.05 -0.47
CA MET A 598 0.96 -33.23 0.28
C MET A 598 1.12 -33.47 1.79
N ALA A 599 1.41 -32.40 2.53
CA ALA A 599 1.36 -32.37 3.98
C ALA A 599 0.07 -31.66 4.42
N PHE A 600 -0.69 -32.31 5.29
CA PHE A 600 -1.94 -31.80 5.87
C PHE A 600 -1.75 -31.57 7.36
N PHE A 601 -2.31 -30.46 7.84
CA PHE A 601 -2.11 -29.98 9.19
C PHE A 601 -3.45 -29.96 9.94
N ASN A 602 -3.40 -30.20 11.25
CA ASN A 602 -4.56 -30.06 12.13
C ASN A 602 -4.86 -28.59 12.41
N ASN A 603 -5.99 -28.32 13.07
CA ASN A 603 -6.35 -26.99 13.55
C ASN A 603 -5.20 -26.33 14.33
N ASP A 604 -4.43 -27.10 15.09
CA ASP A 604 -3.33 -26.64 15.94
C ASP A 604 -2.01 -26.46 15.17
N SER A 605 -2.06 -26.47 13.82
CA SER A 605 -0.92 -26.40 12.89
C SER A 605 0.11 -27.54 13.02
N GLU A 606 -0.21 -28.61 13.75
CA GLU A 606 0.57 -29.85 13.77
C GLU A 606 0.41 -30.66 12.48
N LEU A 607 1.50 -31.26 11.98
CA LEU A 607 1.47 -32.19 10.85
C LEU A 607 0.72 -33.49 11.23
N SER A 608 -0.44 -33.73 10.63
CA SER A 608 -1.28 -34.90 10.95
C SER A 608 -1.30 -35.97 9.87
N ARG A 609 -0.96 -35.60 8.63
CA ARG A 609 -0.90 -36.55 7.52
C ARG A 609 0.07 -36.08 6.43
N PHE A 610 0.80 -37.04 5.88
CA PHE A 610 1.73 -36.84 4.78
C PHE A 610 1.47 -37.88 3.68
N ASP A 611 1.20 -37.41 2.47
CA ASP A 611 0.95 -38.25 1.30
C ASP A 611 1.99 -37.97 0.20
N ALA A 612 2.43 -39.02 -0.50
CA ALA A 612 3.34 -38.94 -1.65
C ALA A 612 2.75 -39.70 -2.85
N LEU A 613 2.82 -39.08 -4.04
CA LEU A 613 1.98 -39.38 -5.20
C LEU A 613 2.77 -39.47 -6.51
N GLY A 614 2.25 -40.25 -7.46
CA GLY A 614 2.79 -40.34 -8.83
C GLY A 614 4.03 -41.22 -8.96
N GLY A 615 4.13 -42.28 -8.15
CA GLY A 615 5.32 -43.11 -8.02
C GLY A 615 6.20 -42.60 -6.88
N VAL A 616 6.32 -43.42 -5.83
CA VAL A 616 7.11 -43.14 -4.63
C VAL A 616 8.29 -44.09 -4.58
N SER A 617 9.49 -43.54 -4.48
CA SER A 617 10.70 -44.26 -4.11
C SER A 617 11.19 -43.72 -2.77
N ALA A 618 11.46 -44.58 -1.81
CA ALA A 618 12.00 -44.19 -0.51
C ALA A 618 13.18 -45.07 -0.10
N VAL A 619 14.11 -44.48 0.65
CA VAL A 619 15.24 -45.15 1.30
C VAL A 619 15.25 -44.74 2.76
N PHE A 620 15.15 -45.71 3.66
CA PHE A 620 15.18 -45.49 5.10
C PHE A 620 16.30 -46.31 5.74
N TYR A 621 17.01 -45.70 6.69
CA TYR A 621 18.02 -46.37 7.50
C TYR A 621 17.39 -46.85 8.81
N LEU A 622 17.72 -48.07 9.21
CA LEU A 622 17.25 -48.67 10.47
C LEU A 622 18.45 -48.87 11.40
N ARG A 623 18.26 -48.53 12.68
CA ARG A 623 19.26 -48.70 13.73
C ARG A 623 19.02 -49.97 14.54
N GLU A 624 20.08 -50.67 14.88
CA GLU A 624 20.14 -51.75 15.87
C GLU A 624 21.23 -51.39 16.89
N GLU A 625 20.91 -51.45 18.19
CA GLU A 625 21.84 -51.10 19.29
C GLU A 625 22.59 -49.76 19.08
N GLU A 626 21.84 -48.74 18.62
CA GLU A 626 22.28 -47.37 18.26
C GLU A 626 23.07 -47.22 16.95
N GLU A 627 23.60 -48.30 16.34
CA GLU A 627 24.33 -48.26 15.06
C GLU A 627 23.41 -48.49 13.84
N ILE A 628 23.71 -47.88 12.69
CA ILE A 628 22.93 -48.06 11.45
C ILE A 628 23.38 -49.35 10.73
N SER A 629 22.57 -50.42 10.80
CA SER A 629 22.91 -51.73 10.27
C SER A 629 22.22 -52.10 8.95
N LEU A 630 20.99 -51.61 8.74
CA LEU A 630 20.11 -52.00 7.64
C LEU A 630 19.61 -50.80 6.84
N VAL A 631 19.48 -50.99 5.52
CA VAL A 631 18.90 -50.04 4.57
C VAL A 631 17.65 -50.65 3.97
N ASN A 632 16.51 -50.00 4.15
CA ASN A 632 15.23 -50.38 3.55
C ASN A 632 14.98 -49.54 2.28
N GLN A 633 14.74 -50.19 1.14
CA GLN A 633 14.33 -49.55 -0.10
C GLN A 633 12.86 -49.90 -0.43
N ILE A 634 12.03 -48.88 -0.62
CA ILE A 634 10.60 -49.03 -0.84
C ILE A 634 10.20 -48.39 -2.18
N GLU A 635 9.50 -49.15 -3.02
CA GLU A 635 8.83 -48.65 -4.23
C GLU A 635 7.33 -48.86 -4.09
N SER A 636 6.51 -47.84 -4.33
CA SER A 636 5.05 -47.97 -4.45
C SER A 636 4.51 -46.89 -5.40
N LYS A 637 3.25 -46.97 -5.83
CA LYS A 637 2.67 -45.90 -6.65
C LYS A 637 2.24 -44.69 -5.82
N MET A 638 1.89 -44.93 -4.55
CA MET A 638 1.43 -43.93 -3.58
C MET A 638 1.78 -44.38 -2.15
N LEU A 639 2.16 -43.42 -1.32
CA LEU A 639 2.42 -43.57 0.12
C LEU A 639 1.51 -42.60 0.87
N SER A 640 0.97 -43.03 2.01
CA SER A 640 0.20 -42.18 2.93
C SER A 640 0.53 -42.51 4.38
N ALA A 641 1.09 -41.55 5.11
CA ALA A 641 1.41 -41.65 6.52
C ALA A 641 0.45 -40.79 7.35
N SER A 642 -0.07 -41.34 8.45
CA SER A 642 -0.84 -40.61 9.47
C SER A 642 0.01 -40.42 10.72
N LEU A 643 0.08 -39.19 11.19
CA LEU A 643 0.83 -38.77 12.37
C LEU A 643 -0.14 -38.31 13.47
N LYS A 644 0.30 -38.40 14.72
CA LYS A 644 -0.37 -37.81 15.89
C LYS A 644 0.69 -37.54 16.95
N ASP A 645 0.61 -36.39 17.63
CA ASP A 645 1.56 -36.03 18.71
C ASP A 645 3.02 -36.08 18.18
N GLY A 646 3.25 -35.51 16.99
CA GLY A 646 4.49 -35.58 16.21
C GLY A 646 4.89 -36.98 15.67
N SER A 647 4.26 -38.06 16.15
CA SER A 647 4.69 -39.44 15.93
C SER A 647 3.94 -40.12 14.78
N ILE A 648 4.66 -40.85 13.92
CA ILE A 648 4.05 -41.65 12.84
C ILE A 648 3.28 -42.82 13.46
N GLN A 649 1.94 -42.79 13.38
CA GLN A 649 1.10 -43.89 13.86
C GLN A 649 0.98 -45.04 12.85
N ARG A 650 0.94 -44.72 11.55
CA ARG A 650 0.71 -45.70 10.49
C ARG A 650 1.17 -45.20 9.14
N ILE A 651 1.80 -46.07 8.35
CA ILE A 651 2.09 -45.83 6.93
C ILE A 651 1.31 -46.85 6.09
N HIS A 652 0.70 -46.38 5.02
CA HIS A 652 0.02 -47.16 4.01
C HIS A 652 0.72 -46.98 2.67
N TYR A 653 1.15 -48.08 2.07
CA TYR A 653 1.66 -48.13 0.70
C TYR A 653 0.58 -48.70 -0.21
N TYR A 654 0.27 -48.01 -1.30
CA TYR A 654 -0.81 -48.37 -2.22
C TYR A 654 -0.26 -48.74 -3.61
N GLU A 655 -0.92 -49.73 -4.22
CA GLU A 655 -0.62 -50.34 -5.53
C GLU A 655 0.82 -50.89 -5.67
N SER A 656 0.92 -52.22 -5.65
CA SER A 656 2.15 -53.00 -5.90
C SER A 656 3.39 -52.57 -5.09
N PRO A 657 3.31 -52.43 -3.76
CA PRO A 657 4.46 -52.05 -2.94
C PRO A 657 5.55 -53.14 -2.95
N LYS A 658 6.80 -52.73 -3.23
CA LYS A 658 8.02 -53.48 -2.95
C LYS A 658 8.71 -52.89 -1.72
N ASN A 659 9.38 -53.74 -0.95
CA ASN A 659 10.05 -53.39 0.30
C ASN A 659 11.23 -54.36 0.43
N ASP A 660 12.41 -53.91 -0.01
CA ASP A 660 13.63 -54.69 -0.10
C ASP A 660 14.64 -54.17 0.95
N ILE A 661 15.01 -55.02 1.91
CA ILE A 661 15.90 -54.66 3.03
C ILE A 661 17.27 -55.29 2.80
N TYR A 662 18.32 -54.47 2.87
CA TYR A 662 19.71 -54.87 2.65
C TYR A 662 20.58 -54.51 3.86
N PRO A 663 21.51 -55.38 4.30
CA PRO A 663 22.61 -54.98 5.18
C PRO A 663 23.45 -53.90 4.53
N ILE A 664 23.84 -52.87 5.30
CA ILE A 664 24.52 -51.68 4.75
C ILE A 664 25.87 -52.01 4.08
N SER A 665 26.51 -53.10 4.48
CA SER A 665 27.73 -53.66 3.88
C SER A 665 27.54 -54.31 2.51
N GLN A 666 26.31 -54.56 2.07
CA GLN A 666 25.99 -55.24 0.80
C GLN A 666 25.47 -54.29 -0.29
N ILE A 667 25.15 -53.03 0.04
CA ILE A 667 24.55 -52.06 -0.87
C ILE A 667 25.52 -50.90 -1.16
N THR A 668 25.75 -50.61 -2.45
CA THR A 668 26.67 -49.54 -2.87
C THR A 668 26.10 -48.14 -2.58
N ILE A 669 26.99 -47.18 -2.30
CA ILE A 669 26.62 -45.78 -1.99
C ILE A 669 25.77 -45.14 -3.12
N GLU A 670 25.99 -45.54 -4.37
CA GLU A 670 25.17 -45.11 -5.51
C GLU A 670 23.71 -45.61 -5.44
N ARG A 671 23.48 -46.81 -4.89
CA ARG A 671 22.11 -47.36 -4.67
C ARG A 671 21.48 -46.84 -3.39
N GLN A 672 22.29 -46.45 -2.41
CA GLN A 672 21.86 -45.79 -1.17
C GLN A 672 21.28 -44.37 -1.41
N ARG A 673 21.41 -43.81 -2.62
CA ARG A 673 20.91 -42.48 -2.99
C ARG A 673 19.91 -42.54 -4.15
N LEU A 674 18.75 -41.91 -3.98
CA LEU A 674 17.72 -41.82 -5.00
C LEU A 674 18.16 -40.92 -6.16
N LYS A 675 17.74 -41.23 -7.39
CA LYS A 675 18.08 -40.44 -8.59
C LYS A 675 17.54 -39.01 -8.48
N GLY A 676 18.46 -38.07 -8.28
CA GLY A 676 18.17 -36.64 -8.06
C GLY A 676 18.42 -36.15 -6.62
N PHE A 677 18.93 -37.00 -5.73
CA PHE A 677 19.39 -36.63 -4.38
C PHE A 677 20.25 -35.37 -4.41
N SER A 678 19.91 -34.38 -3.57
CA SER A 678 20.65 -33.12 -3.48
C SER A 678 20.42 -32.45 -2.13
N TRP A 679 21.27 -32.80 -1.15
CA TRP A 679 21.48 -31.99 0.05
C TRP A 679 22.17 -30.68 -0.35
N GLN A 680 21.67 -29.53 0.12
CA GLN A 680 22.14 -28.19 -0.26
C GLN A 680 22.29 -27.27 0.96
N GLU A 681 22.87 -27.78 2.06
CA GLU A 681 23.01 -27.04 3.31
C GLU A 681 23.75 -25.70 3.14
N GLU A 682 24.69 -25.60 2.20
CA GLU A 682 25.40 -24.36 1.86
C GLU A 682 24.49 -23.24 1.29
N ARG A 683 23.22 -23.53 0.98
CA ARG A 683 22.19 -22.52 0.64
C ARG A 683 21.30 -22.12 1.81
N ARG A 684 21.33 -22.85 2.93
CA ARG A 684 20.48 -22.62 4.11
C ARG A 684 20.88 -21.30 4.79
N PRO A 685 19.95 -20.36 5.04
CA PRO A 685 20.20 -19.22 5.92
C PRO A 685 20.65 -19.72 7.31
N VAL A 686 21.88 -19.38 7.71
CA VAL A 686 22.46 -19.85 8.98
C VAL A 686 22.07 -18.94 10.15
N ASP A 687 21.85 -17.65 9.89
CA ASP A 687 21.43 -16.65 10.85
C ASP A 687 20.58 -15.55 10.19
N ARG A 688 20.11 -14.58 11.00
CA ARG A 688 19.38 -13.40 10.54
C ARG A 688 20.19 -12.45 9.64
N TYR A 689 21.51 -12.41 9.79
CA TYR A 689 22.39 -11.48 9.08
C TYR A 689 22.55 -11.86 7.60
N VAL A 690 22.27 -13.12 7.24
CA VAL A 690 22.10 -13.57 5.84
C VAL A 690 20.90 -12.91 5.13
N ILE A 691 19.95 -12.34 5.90
CA ILE A 691 18.75 -11.65 5.42
C ILE A 691 18.86 -10.13 5.60
N THR A 692 19.21 -9.65 6.81
CA THR A 692 19.46 -8.22 7.04
C THR A 692 20.48 -7.96 8.15
N ASP A 693 21.33 -6.96 7.91
CA ASP A 693 22.31 -6.40 8.85
C ASP A 693 21.71 -5.28 9.73
N ARG A 694 20.42 -4.97 9.56
CA ARG A 694 19.75 -3.83 10.19
C ARG A 694 19.17 -4.19 11.54
N GLU A 695 19.53 -3.41 12.55
CA GLU A 695 18.89 -3.44 13.87
C GLU A 695 17.62 -2.58 13.86
N LEU A 696 16.57 -3.04 14.55
CA LEU A 696 15.34 -2.27 14.73
C LEU A 696 15.56 -1.14 15.73
N ARG A 697 15.10 0.07 15.38
CA ARG A 697 14.99 1.18 16.33
C ARG A 697 13.87 0.89 17.34
N PRO A 698 14.05 1.24 18.62
CA PRO A 698 13.00 1.12 19.63
C PRO A 698 11.91 2.19 19.46
N CYS A 699 10.72 1.85 19.97
CA CYS A 699 9.53 2.70 20.05
C CYS A 699 9.83 4.11 20.57
N GLN A 700 9.27 5.14 19.95
CA GLN A 700 9.38 6.55 20.35
C GLN A 700 8.03 7.23 20.65
N ARG A 701 6.90 6.55 20.44
CA ARG A 701 5.50 6.99 20.63
C ARG A 701 5.31 7.73 21.94
N ALA A 702 5.71 7.12 23.06
CA ALA A 702 5.57 7.68 24.39
C ALA A 702 6.42 8.96 24.64
N ALA A 703 7.29 9.37 23.73
CA ALA A 703 7.95 10.68 23.73
C ALA A 703 7.23 11.68 22.82
N ASP A 704 6.88 11.29 21.59
CA ASP A 704 6.28 12.17 20.60
C ASP A 704 4.80 12.51 20.90
N GLU A 705 4.01 11.59 21.48
CA GLU A 705 2.63 11.86 21.95
C GLU A 705 2.55 12.98 23.02
N LYS A 706 3.66 13.29 23.70
CA LYS A 706 3.74 14.38 24.68
C LYS A 706 3.97 15.75 24.01
N VAL A 707 4.29 15.79 22.72
CA VAL A 707 4.56 17.02 21.97
C VAL A 707 3.26 17.61 21.46
N LYS A 708 2.80 18.67 22.13
CA LYS A 708 1.60 19.41 21.71
C LYS A 708 1.78 20.10 20.36
N GLN A 709 0.71 20.09 19.56
CA GLN A 709 0.52 20.93 18.38
C GLN A 709 0.79 22.42 18.67
N PRO A 710 1.15 23.22 17.65
CA PRO A 710 1.45 24.64 17.82
C PRO A 710 0.26 25.49 18.31
N GLU A 711 0.58 26.44 19.20
CA GLU A 711 -0.31 27.51 19.64
C GLU A 711 -0.02 28.77 18.81
N PHE A 712 -1.01 29.29 18.07
CA PHE A 712 -0.84 30.40 17.13
C PHE A 712 -1.09 31.76 17.80
N ARG A 713 -0.24 32.10 18.76
CA ARG A 713 -0.48 33.18 19.72
C ARG A 713 -0.56 34.57 19.07
N TYR A 714 0.25 34.82 18.05
CA TYR A 714 0.23 36.09 17.31
C TYR A 714 -0.86 36.10 16.25
N THR A 715 -1.24 34.94 15.69
CA THR A 715 -2.43 34.86 14.82
C THR A 715 -3.72 35.08 15.60
N ASP A 716 -3.83 34.60 16.85
CA ASP A 716 -5.01 34.85 17.68
C ASP A 716 -5.10 36.33 18.13
N GLU A 717 -3.97 37.02 18.25
CA GLU A 717 -3.90 38.48 18.48
C GLU A 717 -4.27 39.28 17.21
N PHE A 718 -3.63 39.01 16.07
CA PHE A 718 -3.76 39.83 14.85
C PHE A 718 -4.86 39.36 13.88
N PHE A 719 -5.37 38.14 14.01
CA PHE A 719 -6.43 37.53 13.19
C PHE A 719 -7.41 36.72 14.08
N PRO A 720 -8.06 37.35 15.08
CA PRO A 720 -8.78 36.65 16.15
C PRO A 720 -9.85 35.67 15.64
N GLY A 721 -9.80 34.45 16.16
CA GLY A 721 -10.73 33.37 15.84
C GLY A 721 -10.49 32.67 14.48
N TYR A 722 -9.43 33.03 13.75
CA TYR A 722 -9.13 32.43 12.44
C TYR A 722 -8.65 30.98 12.55
N ILE A 723 -7.68 30.71 13.44
CA ILE A 723 -7.15 29.36 13.69
C ILE A 723 -8.22 28.48 14.35
N ASP A 724 -9.04 29.02 15.24
CA ASP A 724 -10.21 28.29 15.78
C ASP A 724 -11.29 28.03 14.72
N GLY A 725 -11.39 28.85 13.68
CA GLY A 725 -12.18 28.55 12.48
C GLY A 725 -11.64 27.31 11.77
N ILE A 726 -10.37 27.35 11.39
CA ILE A 726 -9.64 26.25 10.72
C ILE A 726 -9.74 24.94 11.51
N ARG A 727 -9.48 24.97 12.82
CA ARG A 727 -9.56 23.78 13.69
C ARG A 727 -10.97 23.16 13.72
N ARG A 728 -12.03 23.99 13.72
CA ARG A 728 -13.41 23.50 13.63
C ARG A 728 -13.75 22.96 12.24
N GLU A 729 -13.25 23.56 11.17
CA GLU A 729 -13.43 23.04 9.80
C GLU A 729 -12.75 21.68 9.61
N ILE A 730 -11.54 21.50 10.14
CA ILE A 730 -10.82 20.21 10.19
C ILE A 730 -11.63 19.18 11.00
N PHE A 731 -12.03 19.51 12.23
CA PHE A 731 -12.82 18.60 13.08
C PHE A 731 -14.16 18.19 12.44
N VAL A 732 -14.88 19.11 11.79
CA VAL A 732 -16.14 18.80 11.09
C VAL A 732 -15.87 17.94 9.84
N ARG A 733 -14.81 18.20 9.08
CA ARG A 733 -14.40 17.36 7.95
C ARG A 733 -14.10 15.94 8.40
N ASP A 734 -13.35 15.77 9.48
CA ASP A 734 -12.83 14.47 9.91
C ASP A 734 -13.86 13.64 10.67
N SER A 735 -14.73 14.27 11.47
CA SER A 735 -15.91 13.59 12.00
C SER A 735 -16.89 13.14 10.90
N LEU A 736 -17.01 13.88 9.79
CA LEU A 736 -17.77 13.43 8.62
C LEU A 736 -17.11 12.24 7.89
N LYS A 737 -15.76 12.19 7.78
CA LYS A 737 -15.04 10.99 7.30
C LYS A 737 -15.37 9.78 8.17
N ALA A 738 -15.16 9.89 9.49
CA ALA A 738 -15.36 8.80 10.44
C ALA A 738 -16.80 8.26 10.44
N VAL A 739 -17.81 9.13 10.30
CA VAL A 739 -19.22 8.72 10.12
C VAL A 739 -19.45 7.98 8.80
N ALA A 740 -18.81 8.41 7.70
CA ALA A 740 -18.91 7.71 6.42
C ALA A 740 -18.23 6.32 6.46
N GLU A 741 -17.06 6.22 7.08
CA GLU A 741 -16.33 4.96 7.27
C GLU A 741 -17.05 3.99 8.22
N ALA A 742 -17.58 4.48 9.34
CA ALA A 742 -18.40 3.67 10.24
C ALA A 742 -19.67 3.17 9.54
N ARG A 743 -20.30 4.00 8.70
CA ARG A 743 -21.44 3.59 7.86
C ARG A 743 -21.05 2.57 6.78
N ARG A 744 -19.84 2.66 6.21
CA ARG A 744 -19.27 1.66 5.29
C ARG A 744 -19.08 0.31 6.01
N LYS A 745 -18.37 0.30 7.14
CA LYS A 745 -18.11 -0.89 7.96
C LYS A 745 -19.42 -1.54 8.46
N ALA A 746 -20.41 -0.74 8.88
CA ALA A 746 -21.72 -1.26 9.29
C ALA A 746 -22.54 -1.87 8.13
N LEU A 747 -22.49 -1.27 6.93
CA LEU A 747 -23.14 -1.83 5.73
C LEU A 747 -22.45 -3.14 5.28
N GLU A 748 -21.13 -3.21 5.42
CA GLU A 748 -20.33 -4.40 5.14
C GLU A 748 -20.62 -5.53 6.14
N GLN A 749 -20.72 -5.24 7.43
CA GLN A 749 -21.20 -6.20 8.44
C GLN A 749 -22.63 -6.67 8.14
N MET A 750 -23.57 -5.77 7.84
CA MET A 750 -24.94 -6.17 7.43
C MET A 750 -24.96 -7.03 6.14
N ARG A 751 -23.99 -6.86 5.24
CA ARG A 751 -23.82 -7.72 4.07
C ARG A 751 -23.28 -9.10 4.47
N LEU A 752 -22.30 -9.18 5.36
CA LEU A 752 -21.77 -10.45 5.88
C LEU A 752 -22.85 -11.22 6.66
N ASP A 753 -23.56 -10.58 7.58
CA ASP A 753 -24.73 -11.12 8.29
C ASP A 753 -25.80 -11.67 7.34
N SER A 754 -26.09 -10.95 6.24
CA SER A 754 -27.11 -11.40 5.28
C SER A 754 -26.62 -12.56 4.40
N LEU A 755 -25.32 -12.60 4.04
CA LEU A 755 -24.71 -13.74 3.38
C LEU A 755 -24.63 -14.98 4.29
N GLU A 756 -24.32 -14.81 5.58
CA GLU A 756 -24.35 -15.90 6.55
C GLU A 756 -25.77 -16.43 6.78
N ARG A 757 -26.78 -15.55 6.86
CA ARG A 757 -28.20 -15.98 6.91
C ARG A 757 -28.60 -16.73 5.64
N VAL A 758 -28.29 -16.23 4.45
CA VAL A 758 -28.57 -16.96 3.19
C VAL A 758 -27.83 -18.30 3.14
N ARG A 759 -26.61 -18.39 3.67
CA ARG A 759 -25.86 -19.66 3.82
C ARG A 759 -26.54 -20.59 4.82
N LEU A 760 -27.03 -20.09 5.96
CA LEU A 760 -27.75 -20.87 6.97
C LEU A 760 -29.10 -21.35 6.45
N ASP A 761 -29.89 -20.48 5.81
CA ASP A 761 -31.16 -20.83 5.14
C ASP A 761 -30.92 -21.88 4.04
N SER A 762 -29.82 -21.78 3.28
CA SER A 762 -29.42 -22.79 2.28
C SER A 762 -29.01 -24.12 2.93
N LEU A 763 -28.32 -24.09 4.08
CA LEU A 763 -27.96 -25.27 4.85
C LEU A 763 -29.17 -25.89 5.54
N GLU A 764 -30.15 -25.11 6.00
CA GLU A 764 -31.42 -25.60 6.54
C GLU A 764 -32.31 -26.18 5.43
N ALA A 765 -32.38 -25.56 4.26
CA ALA A 765 -33.04 -26.13 3.08
C ALA A 765 -32.40 -27.47 2.66
N ALA A 766 -31.07 -27.53 2.56
CA ALA A 766 -30.35 -28.78 2.29
C ALA A 766 -30.53 -29.83 3.40
N ARG A 767 -30.67 -29.40 4.66
CA ARG A 767 -30.95 -30.28 5.81
C ARG A 767 -32.39 -30.78 5.84
N LEU A 768 -33.36 -29.98 5.36
CA LEU A 768 -34.76 -30.38 5.18
C LEU A 768 -34.90 -31.40 4.04
N ASP A 769 -34.17 -31.20 2.93
CA ASP A 769 -34.11 -32.17 1.82
C ASP A 769 -33.41 -33.48 2.26
N SER A 770 -32.32 -33.36 3.06
CA SER A 770 -31.63 -34.51 3.66
C SER A 770 -32.42 -35.23 4.78
N LEU A 771 -33.42 -34.58 5.37
CA LEU A 771 -34.24 -35.15 6.45
C LEU A 771 -35.20 -36.26 5.97
N ALA A 772 -35.27 -36.50 4.65
CA ALA A 772 -35.87 -37.71 4.09
C ALA A 772 -35.11 -39.01 4.45
N THR A 773 -33.87 -38.93 4.95
CA THR A 773 -33.04 -40.11 5.30
C THR A 773 -32.42 -40.05 6.71
N ALA A 774 -33.15 -40.63 7.67
CA ALA A 774 -32.63 -41.32 8.87
C ALA A 774 -31.67 -40.57 9.84
N ASP A 775 -32.28 -39.82 10.77
CA ASP A 775 -32.08 -39.96 12.22
C ASP A 775 -30.85 -40.79 12.71
N SER A 776 -29.77 -40.10 13.10
CA SER A 776 -28.87 -40.51 14.20
C SER A 776 -27.85 -39.40 14.56
N LEU A 777 -27.12 -39.58 15.68
CA LEU A 777 -25.98 -38.76 16.14
C LEU A 777 -26.25 -37.30 16.60
N LYS A 778 -27.10 -37.14 17.62
CA LYS A 778 -26.86 -36.10 18.64
C LYS A 778 -25.69 -36.52 19.56
N ARG A 779 -24.55 -35.81 19.49
CA ARG A 779 -23.57 -35.54 20.59
C ARG A 779 -22.23 -34.99 20.03
N ALA A 780 -22.09 -33.66 19.93
CA ALA A 780 -20.81 -32.94 19.78
C ALA A 780 -21.05 -31.41 19.83
N SER A 781 -21.42 -30.87 20.98
CA SER A 781 -21.72 -29.42 21.16
C SER A 781 -20.94 -28.74 22.30
N ASP A 782 -20.47 -29.52 23.27
CA ASP A 782 -20.08 -29.01 24.59
C ASP A 782 -18.55 -29.05 24.75
N SER A 783 -17.82 -28.42 23.83
CA SER A 783 -16.32 -28.37 23.84
C SER A 783 -15.75 -27.13 23.12
N LEU A 784 -16.51 -26.03 23.04
CA LEU A 784 -16.16 -24.85 22.24
C LEU A 784 -16.02 -23.57 23.09
N ALA A 785 -15.35 -23.66 24.24
CA ALA A 785 -15.31 -22.56 25.22
C ALA A 785 -14.00 -22.43 26.05
N ALA A 786 -12.86 -22.98 25.58
CA ALA A 786 -11.55 -22.80 26.23
C ALA A 786 -10.36 -23.09 25.31
N ALA A 787 -9.99 -22.12 24.45
CA ALA A 787 -8.69 -22.06 23.76
C ALA A 787 -8.54 -20.68 23.07
N ARG A 788 -8.11 -19.66 23.82
CA ARG A 788 -7.48 -18.45 23.27
C ARG A 788 -5.98 -18.52 23.54
N ASP A 789 -5.23 -17.71 22.79
CA ASP A 789 -3.80 -17.43 22.97
C ASP A 789 -2.83 -18.58 22.58
N SER A 790 -2.71 -18.83 21.27
CA SER A 790 -1.57 -19.54 20.63
C SER A 790 -1.53 -19.39 19.08
N VAL A 791 -1.83 -18.19 18.53
CA VAL A 791 -1.96 -17.98 17.07
C VAL A 791 -1.38 -16.65 16.58
N LYS A 792 -0.07 -16.56 16.33
CA LYS A 792 0.59 -15.51 15.52
C LYS A 792 1.92 -16.02 14.90
N ALA A 793 1.86 -16.63 13.71
CA ALA A 793 3.07 -17.06 13.00
C ALA A 793 3.00 -16.93 11.46
N SER A 794 2.00 -17.52 10.80
CA SER A 794 1.95 -17.62 9.33
C SER A 794 1.23 -16.48 8.60
N GLU A 795 0.20 -15.89 9.19
CA GLU A 795 -0.70 -14.94 8.50
C GLU A 795 -0.35 -13.47 8.75
N ALA A 796 0.05 -13.13 9.98
CA ALA A 796 0.30 -11.75 10.39
C ALA A 796 1.47 -11.08 9.63
N VAL A 797 2.32 -11.81 8.90
CA VAL A 797 3.39 -11.23 8.06
C VAL A 797 2.78 -10.39 6.93
N ILE A 798 1.59 -10.77 6.49
CA ILE A 798 0.89 -10.15 5.38
C ILE A 798 -0.20 -9.23 5.91
N ASP A 799 -1.04 -9.69 6.83
CA ASP A 799 -2.11 -8.86 7.40
C ASP A 799 -1.60 -7.72 8.31
N SER A 800 -0.38 -7.82 8.86
CA SER A 800 0.29 -6.64 9.41
C SER A 800 0.70 -5.67 8.31
N LEU A 801 1.30 -6.10 7.20
CA LEU A 801 1.62 -5.19 6.09
C LEU A 801 0.36 -4.54 5.47
N VAL A 802 -0.81 -5.18 5.61
CA VAL A 802 -2.11 -4.57 5.32
C VAL A 802 -2.38 -3.43 6.32
N ALA A 803 -2.53 -3.77 7.61
CA ALA A 803 -2.92 -2.84 8.67
C ALA A 803 -1.89 -1.71 8.92
N SER A 804 -0.60 -2.02 8.77
CA SER A 804 0.54 -1.10 8.92
C SER A 804 0.61 -0.02 7.84
N LEU A 805 -0.29 -0.06 6.87
CA LEU A 805 -0.37 0.90 5.77
C LEU A 805 -1.80 1.47 5.59
N ASP A 806 -2.80 0.98 6.34
CA ASP A 806 -4.19 1.45 6.25
C ASP A 806 -4.41 2.85 6.84
N SER A 807 -3.59 3.31 7.78
CA SER A 807 -3.76 4.61 8.46
C SER A 807 -3.02 5.79 7.79
N ILE A 808 -2.55 5.63 6.55
CA ILE A 808 -2.03 6.74 5.72
C ILE A 808 -3.13 7.23 4.74
N ASP A 809 -4.39 7.20 5.18
CA ASP A 809 -5.53 7.43 4.29
C ASP A 809 -5.85 8.92 4.11
N ILE A 810 -5.54 9.43 2.91
CA ILE A 810 -5.68 10.83 2.53
C ILE A 810 -6.40 10.89 1.18
N PHE A 811 -7.71 11.11 1.28
CA PHE A 811 -8.67 11.35 0.19
C PHE A 811 -8.76 10.26 -0.90
N GLU A 812 -9.71 9.32 -0.72
CA GLU A 812 -10.53 8.92 -1.87
C GLU A 812 -11.46 10.09 -2.27
N GLN A 813 -11.12 10.79 -3.35
CA GLN A 813 -12.13 11.09 -4.36
C GLN A 813 -11.76 10.30 -5.61
N LYS A 814 -12.57 9.29 -5.95
CA LYS A 814 -12.41 8.49 -7.19
C LYS A 814 -12.76 9.38 -8.37
N ASP A 815 -11.74 9.99 -8.95
CA ASP A 815 -11.85 11.01 -9.99
C ASP A 815 -12.28 10.33 -11.31
N GLU A 816 -13.60 10.08 -11.49
CA GLU A 816 -14.14 9.35 -12.66
C GLU A 816 -13.67 9.92 -14.01
N PHE A 817 -13.26 11.19 -14.02
CA PHE A 817 -12.67 11.88 -15.16
C PHE A 817 -11.32 11.27 -15.60
N MET A 818 -10.54 10.71 -14.68
CA MET A 818 -9.28 10.03 -14.97
C MET A 818 -9.49 8.65 -15.60
N ASP A 819 -10.37 7.83 -15.03
CA ASP A 819 -10.75 6.52 -15.60
C ASP A 819 -11.29 6.67 -17.03
N LYS A 820 -12.11 7.71 -17.25
CA LYS A 820 -12.62 8.10 -18.58
C LYS A 820 -11.52 8.63 -19.51
N LEU A 821 -10.45 9.25 -19.00
CA LEU A 821 -9.32 9.69 -19.84
C LEU A 821 -8.45 8.53 -20.30
N GLU A 822 -8.17 7.55 -19.44
CA GLU A 822 -7.25 6.46 -19.77
C GLU A 822 -7.82 5.49 -20.82
N THR A 823 -9.15 5.40 -20.92
CA THR A 823 -9.87 4.60 -21.94
C THR A 823 -10.02 5.28 -23.31
N LEU A 824 -9.71 6.57 -23.45
CA LEU A 824 -9.87 7.34 -24.70
C LEU A 824 -8.60 7.42 -25.55
N THR A 825 -8.73 7.57 -26.87
CA THR A 825 -7.62 7.72 -27.82
C THR A 825 -6.92 9.08 -27.70
N ALA A 826 -5.71 9.21 -28.24
CA ALA A 826 -4.95 10.46 -28.22
C ALA A 826 -5.69 11.64 -28.90
N GLU A 827 -6.44 11.38 -29.97
CA GLU A 827 -7.27 12.37 -30.66
C GLU A 827 -8.46 12.81 -29.80
N GLN A 828 -9.16 11.87 -29.16
CA GLN A 828 -10.26 12.15 -28.23
C GLN A 828 -9.77 12.96 -27.02
N ARG A 829 -8.59 12.64 -26.46
CA ARG A 829 -7.96 13.41 -25.39
C ARG A 829 -7.61 14.84 -25.83
N LYS A 830 -7.19 15.05 -27.09
CA LYS A 830 -6.92 16.38 -27.65
C LYS A 830 -8.21 17.18 -27.87
N ALA A 831 -9.27 16.57 -28.39
CA ALA A 831 -10.58 17.21 -28.51
C ALA A 831 -11.15 17.68 -27.16
N ILE A 832 -11.09 16.83 -26.13
CA ILE A 832 -11.51 17.18 -24.76
C ILE A 832 -10.66 18.32 -24.18
N LEU A 833 -9.36 18.35 -24.47
CA LEU A 833 -8.48 19.44 -24.03
C LEU A 833 -8.92 20.79 -24.62
N ASP A 834 -9.29 20.83 -25.90
CA ASP A 834 -9.71 22.05 -26.57
C ASP A 834 -11.09 22.52 -26.09
N GLU A 835 -12.05 21.61 -25.88
CA GLU A 835 -13.36 21.94 -25.29
C GLU A 835 -13.23 22.54 -23.88
N LEU A 836 -12.41 21.91 -23.02
CA LEU A 836 -12.14 22.42 -21.68
C LEU A 836 -11.45 23.78 -21.70
N GLN A 837 -10.54 24.01 -22.65
CA GLN A 837 -9.89 25.32 -22.83
C GLN A 837 -10.87 26.40 -23.30
N GLU A 838 -11.80 26.08 -24.21
CA GLU A 838 -12.85 27.00 -24.64
C GLU A 838 -13.77 27.37 -23.46
N ASN A 839 -14.21 26.37 -22.69
CA ASN A 839 -15.05 26.56 -21.51
C ASN A 839 -14.32 27.36 -20.42
N PHE A 840 -13.03 27.10 -20.16
CA PHE A 840 -12.23 27.89 -19.21
C PHE A 840 -12.15 29.38 -19.59
N GLU A 841 -12.03 29.71 -20.89
CA GLU A 841 -12.07 31.10 -21.35
C GLU A 841 -13.48 31.71 -21.28
N LYS A 842 -14.55 30.94 -21.53
CA LYS A 842 -15.96 31.37 -21.31
C LYS A 842 -16.19 31.75 -19.84
N THR A 843 -15.90 30.85 -18.89
CA THR A 843 -16.06 31.11 -17.44
C THR A 843 -15.20 32.29 -16.98
N LYS A 844 -13.96 32.40 -17.48
CA LYS A 844 -13.06 33.55 -17.24
C LYS A 844 -13.58 34.87 -17.81
N ALA A 845 -14.29 34.85 -18.94
CA ALA A 845 -14.97 36.01 -19.50
C ALA A 845 -16.23 36.39 -18.71
N GLU A 846 -16.99 35.42 -18.19
CA GLU A 846 -18.15 35.69 -17.34
C GLU A 846 -17.76 36.31 -15.99
N ILE A 847 -16.69 35.82 -15.33
CA ILE A 847 -16.14 36.42 -14.09
C ILE A 847 -15.73 37.90 -14.27
N ARG A 848 -15.32 38.28 -15.50
CA ARG A 848 -14.96 39.65 -15.90
C ARG A 848 -16.18 40.55 -16.12
N LYS A 849 -17.36 40.01 -16.45
CA LYS A 849 -18.60 40.80 -16.52
C LYS A 849 -19.02 41.21 -15.10
N LYS A 850 -19.18 42.51 -14.86
CA LYS A 850 -19.54 43.06 -13.53
C LYS A 850 -21.03 42.86 -13.22
N GLY A 851 -21.39 41.67 -12.73
CA GLY A 851 -22.66 41.43 -12.04
C GLY A 851 -22.53 41.61 -10.53
N ASN A 852 -23.60 42.05 -9.86
CA ASN A 852 -23.63 42.30 -8.41
C ASN A 852 -23.79 41.01 -7.56
N ASP A 853 -24.03 39.86 -8.18
CA ASP A 853 -24.28 38.61 -7.46
C ASP A 853 -22.98 38.01 -6.88
N LYS A 854 -22.96 37.84 -5.55
CA LYS A 854 -21.83 37.29 -4.79
C LYS A 854 -21.84 35.75 -4.75
N ALA A 855 -22.99 35.10 -4.99
CA ALA A 855 -23.11 33.64 -5.07
C ALA A 855 -22.60 33.14 -6.44
N ARG A 856 -23.17 33.63 -7.54
CA ARG A 856 -22.73 33.27 -8.91
C ARG A 856 -21.24 33.51 -9.15
N ARG A 857 -20.65 34.56 -8.54
CA ARG A 857 -19.20 34.83 -8.62
C ARG A 857 -18.33 33.94 -7.73
N ARG A 858 -18.90 33.14 -6.82
CA ARG A 858 -18.23 32.03 -6.12
C ARG A 858 -18.32 30.75 -6.94
N GLU A 859 -19.48 30.43 -7.48
CA GLU A 859 -19.71 29.28 -8.38
C GLU A 859 -18.78 29.31 -9.59
N LEU A 860 -18.78 30.40 -10.37
CA LEU A 860 -17.88 30.58 -11.53
C LEU A 860 -16.38 30.49 -11.13
N ARG A 861 -16.01 30.85 -9.90
CA ARG A 861 -14.63 30.70 -9.38
C ARG A 861 -14.28 29.26 -9.02
N TYR A 862 -15.26 28.47 -8.57
CA TYR A 862 -15.13 27.05 -8.32
C TYR A 862 -15.00 26.28 -9.64
N GLU A 863 -15.94 26.49 -10.57
CA GLU A 863 -15.94 25.95 -11.94
C GLU A 863 -14.61 26.26 -12.67
N LYS A 864 -14.12 27.50 -12.59
CA LYS A 864 -12.82 27.87 -13.15
C LYS A 864 -11.63 27.14 -12.50
N ARG A 865 -11.69 26.81 -11.20
CA ARG A 865 -10.66 26.00 -10.51
C ARG A 865 -10.73 24.54 -10.97
N GLU A 866 -11.92 24.00 -11.15
CA GLU A 866 -12.18 22.64 -11.63
C GLU A 866 -11.74 22.43 -13.08
N LEU A 867 -12.17 23.30 -14.01
CA LEU A 867 -11.69 23.31 -15.40
C LEU A 867 -10.15 23.43 -15.47
N ARG A 868 -9.52 24.21 -14.59
CA ARG A 868 -8.04 24.30 -14.53
C ARG A 868 -7.38 22.99 -14.07
N ARG A 869 -8.01 22.23 -13.16
CA ARG A 869 -7.55 20.89 -12.74
C ARG A 869 -7.68 19.91 -13.90
N GLN A 870 -8.85 19.85 -14.53
CA GLN A 870 -9.12 18.97 -15.67
C GLN A 870 -8.14 19.25 -16.83
N ILE A 871 -7.92 20.52 -17.22
CA ILE A 871 -6.89 20.90 -18.22
C ILE A 871 -5.47 20.43 -17.82
N LYS A 872 -5.08 20.55 -16.53
CA LYS A 872 -3.77 20.06 -16.05
C LYS A 872 -3.67 18.53 -16.16
N ALA A 873 -4.76 17.81 -15.87
CA ALA A 873 -4.84 16.36 -15.99
C ALA A 873 -4.79 15.89 -17.45
N VAL A 874 -5.63 16.42 -18.34
CA VAL A 874 -5.63 16.04 -19.77
C VAL A 874 -4.27 16.33 -20.41
N ARG A 875 -3.62 17.46 -20.10
CA ARG A 875 -2.26 17.75 -20.59
C ARG A 875 -1.20 16.77 -20.05
N LYS A 876 -1.35 16.24 -18.83
CA LYS A 876 -0.50 15.16 -18.26
C LYS A 876 -0.81 13.78 -18.87
N ALA A 877 -2.01 13.59 -19.42
CA ALA A 877 -2.40 12.38 -20.15
C ALA A 877 -1.94 12.41 -21.62
N VAL A 878 -2.05 13.55 -22.32
CA VAL A 878 -1.56 13.70 -23.70
C VAL A 878 -0.03 13.56 -23.76
N ARG A 879 0.70 14.26 -22.89
CA ARG A 879 2.18 14.19 -22.77
C ARG A 879 2.75 12.84 -22.26
N ARG A 880 1.93 11.79 -22.14
CA ARG A 880 2.38 10.42 -21.83
C ARG A 880 2.23 9.45 -23.02
N TYR A 881 1.64 9.90 -24.12
CA TYR A 881 1.35 9.09 -25.32
C TYR A 881 1.66 9.82 -26.64
N ASP A 882 2.02 11.11 -26.59
CA ASP A 882 2.87 11.79 -27.59
C ASP A 882 4.34 11.66 -27.18
#